data_AF-A0A8K0VLF8-F1
#
_entry.id   AF-A0A8K0VLF8-F1
#
_cell.length_a   1.000
_cell.length_b   1.000
_cell.length_c   1.000
_cell.angle_alpha   90.00
_cell.angle_beta   90.00
_cell.angle_gamma   90.00
#
_symmetry.space_group_name_H-M   'P 1'
#
loop_
_entity.id
_entity.type
_entity.pdbx_description
1 polymer ?
#
loop_
_entity_poly.entity_id
_entity_poly.type
_entity_poly.pdbx_seq_one_letter_code
_entity_poly.pdbx_strand_id
1 'polypeptide(L)'
;MPSKRKRTGEQPPPPYCDGPRRSARNEKGPSSTSDEASETSRMDVDPMIRAQPMGLWETEEGVQQARRELSEMEHRFQSLVRRQRLAVQNSDLKADPLSKQVSLKPAPYLPERDVLHGKSEGEPRSTEQAPLDGYEADLAAGDIDSALEGDCVGKGATRPPPLNSGRLPLPWTGRLGYACLNTYLRVANPPVFSSRTCRISTILDHRYPLKDPSQPEHATKNRRDKSRTPDIERGRRHLQELGLANARDIVKMLRWNEKYGIKFMRLSSEMFPFASHREYGYELAPFASETLAEAGRVAAELGHRLTTHPGQFTQIGSPRNEVVEAAIRDLEYHDEMLTLLKLPEQTNRDAVMIVHMGGTYGDKAATLDRFRENYARLSDGVKRRLVLENDDVAWSVHDLLPICEELNIPLVLDFHHHNIVFDPCMHEGTLEIINLFDRIKKTWTRKSIRQKMHYSEPTRGAVTPHERRKHSARVKTLPPCVPDMDLMIEAKDKEQAVFELMRTFKLPGWDKFNDIVPYEREDEPRKAIKKKPKKGKRKSPGSSEECEDDIEVPERVVTPEDEKFLRWFQSLPGATFSDAIRIVDLRDRNAGRGIIATQDIAPETTLFTIPRKGIINIETSELPKKLPDVFDLDGQMVDDDEDVVPPMDSWSSLILVMIYEYLQGDMSSWKPYFDVLPSTFDTPMFWSEEELGQLQSSHMRSKIGKASAEEMFRGRLLPIIRKNAGLFPSSESKSDEELVEVAHKMGSTIMAYAFDLEKDEEAEEDETDGWVEDRDGKSLMGMVPMADILNADAEFNAHVNHEEESLSVTSLRPIKAGEEILNYYGPHPNSELLRRYGYVTERHSRYDVVEIPWDVVESAITTHFGIPSTTLDKLRNELEEEEEFEDTFVLERETGEVNSDGTFSGPAAFEGMPEDLQQQLKTFLKGVKKVQPDAIPDKRKRDEIQQTVQAKTLESLVTRYPTSIFEDELLLKKKDLGRRARMAVEVRLGEKKLLREAITALSSDGDVEMTLDEESGPSKRAKRSG
;
A
#
# COMPACT_ATOMS: atom_id res chain seq x y z
N MET A 1 7.58 19.76 -58.37
CA MET A 1 7.66 19.41 -59.80
C MET A 1 8.70 18.30 -59.96
N PRO A 2 8.55 17.41 -60.96
CA PRO A 2 7.81 16.12 -60.97
C PRO A 2 8.66 14.95 -60.40
N SER A 3 8.42 13.63 -60.56
CA SER A 3 7.43 12.79 -61.27
C SER A 3 7.25 11.48 -60.47
N LYS A 4 6.05 11.05 -60.03
CA LYS A 4 4.93 10.40 -60.76
C LYS A 4 5.25 9.06 -61.48
N ARG A 5 4.78 7.96 -60.83
CA ARG A 5 3.95 6.82 -61.33
C ARG A 5 4.34 6.01 -62.58
N LYS A 6 4.15 4.67 -62.46
CA LYS A 6 3.19 3.89 -63.29
C LYS A 6 2.67 2.63 -62.56
N ARG A 7 1.55 2.04 -63.05
CA ARG A 7 0.74 0.96 -62.43
C ARG A 7 0.17 0.02 -63.51
N THR A 8 0.14 -1.30 -63.25
CA THR A 8 -0.66 -2.43 -63.81
C THR A 8 -0.29 -3.70 -62.99
N GLY A 9 -1.05 -4.80 -62.85
CA GLY A 9 -2.44 -5.10 -63.23
C GLY A 9 -2.59 -6.36 -64.12
N GLU A 10 -3.54 -7.31 -63.95
CA GLU A 10 -4.61 -7.52 -62.93
C GLU A 10 -4.86 -9.05 -62.68
N GLN A 11 -6.08 -9.51 -62.35
CA GLN A 11 -6.49 -10.93 -62.05
C GLN A 11 -7.59 -11.42 -63.06
N PRO A 12 -8.47 -12.47 -62.88
CA PRO A 12 -8.67 -13.54 -61.86
C PRO A 12 -8.93 -15.00 -62.45
N PRO A 13 -9.92 -15.87 -62.06
CA PRO A 13 -9.80 -16.95 -61.04
C PRO A 13 -10.19 -18.44 -61.47
N PRO A 14 -10.96 -19.33 -60.75
CA PRO A 14 -10.64 -20.79 -60.59
C PRO A 14 -11.73 -21.78 -61.13
N PRO A 15 -11.74 -23.11 -60.79
CA PRO A 15 -12.68 -23.61 -59.72
C PRO A 15 -12.43 -25.01 -59.02
N TYR A 16 -12.98 -25.16 -57.78
CA TYR A 16 -13.72 -26.28 -57.12
C TYR A 16 -13.28 -27.80 -56.95
N CYS A 17 -13.30 -28.23 -55.67
CA CYS A 17 -13.91 -29.43 -54.99
C CYS A 17 -13.43 -30.92 -55.00
N ASP A 18 -13.56 -31.50 -53.78
CA ASP A 18 -13.99 -32.85 -53.30
C ASP A 18 -13.30 -34.20 -53.61
N GLY A 19 -13.10 -35.05 -52.57
CA GLY A 19 -12.93 -36.52 -52.70
C GLY A 19 -12.09 -37.25 -51.60
N PRO A 20 -12.54 -38.35 -50.94
CA PRO A 20 -11.80 -38.98 -49.80
C PRO A 20 -11.59 -40.54 -49.81
N ARG A 21 -10.59 -41.05 -49.03
CA ARG A 21 -10.59 -42.28 -48.13
C ARG A 21 -9.32 -43.20 -48.11
N ARG A 22 -8.72 -43.38 -46.89
CA ARG A 22 -8.11 -44.58 -46.21
C ARG A 22 -7.38 -45.74 -46.98
N SER A 23 -6.13 -46.14 -46.59
CA SER A 23 -5.80 -47.25 -45.63
C SER A 23 -4.41 -47.99 -45.70
N ALA A 24 -3.71 -48.15 -44.56
CA ALA A 24 -3.00 -49.35 -43.98
C ALA A 24 -1.62 -49.98 -44.42
N ARG A 25 -0.71 -50.13 -43.40
CA ARG A 25 0.24 -51.25 -42.99
C ARG A 25 1.59 -51.66 -43.69
N ASN A 26 2.70 -51.62 -42.90
CA ASN A 26 3.80 -52.59 -42.55
C ASN A 26 4.48 -53.54 -43.62
N GLU A 27 5.76 -54.02 -43.55
CA GLU A 27 6.71 -54.28 -42.42
C GLU A 27 8.21 -54.63 -42.82
N LYS A 28 9.18 -54.50 -41.87
CA LYS A 28 10.50 -55.24 -41.67
C LYS A 28 11.77 -55.10 -42.59
N GLY A 29 12.95 -55.48 -42.04
CA GLY A 29 14.32 -55.55 -42.62
C GLY A 29 15.30 -56.44 -41.78
N PRO A 30 16.62 -56.63 -42.13
CA PRO A 30 17.75 -56.49 -41.16
C PRO A 30 19.16 -56.06 -41.74
N SER A 31 20.27 -56.18 -40.96
CA SER A 31 21.62 -55.52 -41.04
C SER A 31 22.81 -56.41 -41.58
N SER A 32 24.16 -56.18 -41.47
CA SER A 32 25.10 -55.46 -40.53
C SER A 32 26.60 -55.28 -41.00
N THR A 33 27.47 -54.75 -40.10
CA THR A 33 28.95 -54.99 -39.84
C THR A 33 30.14 -54.28 -40.59
N SER A 34 30.92 -53.46 -39.81
CA SER A 34 32.42 -53.25 -39.72
C SER A 34 33.33 -52.92 -40.94
N ASP A 35 34.44 -52.13 -40.88
CA ASP A 35 35.01 -51.11 -39.93
C ASP A 35 36.24 -50.35 -40.53
N GLU A 36 36.82 -49.39 -39.78
CA GLU A 36 38.14 -48.66 -39.91
C GLU A 36 38.31 -47.29 -40.69
N ALA A 37 38.69 -46.26 -39.90
CA ALA A 37 39.80 -45.28 -40.05
C ALA A 37 39.77 -43.97 -40.91
N SER A 38 40.17 -42.87 -40.22
CA SER A 38 40.78 -41.59 -40.67
C SER A 38 39.90 -40.39 -41.11
N GLU A 39 40.52 -39.20 -41.12
CA GLU A 39 39.88 -37.90 -40.84
C GLU A 39 39.78 -36.94 -42.06
N THR A 40 38.73 -36.09 -42.12
CA THR A 40 38.86 -34.61 -41.97
C THR A 40 37.52 -33.85 -42.13
N SER A 41 37.40 -32.75 -41.37
CA SER A 41 36.46 -31.62 -41.53
C SER A 41 34.99 -31.89 -41.91
N ARG A 42 34.09 -31.72 -40.92
CA ARG A 42 32.76 -31.15 -41.11
C ARG A 42 32.64 -29.82 -40.37
N MET A 43 31.77 -28.94 -40.86
CA MET A 43 31.24 -27.84 -40.07
C MET A 43 30.06 -28.39 -39.26
N ASP A 44 30.28 -28.64 -37.97
CA ASP A 44 29.22 -29.17 -37.11
C ASP A 44 28.25 -28.05 -36.67
N VAL A 45 26.96 -28.38 -36.69
CA VAL A 45 25.86 -27.52 -36.26
C VAL A 45 25.42 -27.96 -34.87
N ASP A 46 25.29 -27.02 -33.94
CA ASP A 46 25.11 -27.25 -32.50
C ASP A 46 23.88 -28.15 -32.17
N PRO A 47 24.07 -29.37 -31.63
CA PRO A 47 23.02 -30.38 -31.56
C PRO A 47 22.26 -30.38 -30.22
N MET A 48 21.56 -29.30 -29.87
CA MET A 48 20.71 -29.27 -28.67
C MET A 48 19.22 -28.90 -28.85
N ILE A 49 18.69 -29.01 -30.08
CA ILE A 49 17.23 -29.03 -30.30
C ILE A 49 16.71 -30.47 -30.10
N ARG A 50 16.57 -30.89 -28.85
CA ARG A 50 15.83 -32.10 -28.49
C ARG A 50 14.34 -31.78 -28.52
N ALA A 51 13.73 -31.87 -29.71
CA ALA A 51 12.31 -31.62 -29.90
C ALA A 51 11.47 -32.46 -28.92
N GLN A 52 10.72 -31.79 -28.04
CA GLN A 52 9.64 -32.43 -27.31
C GLN A 52 8.53 -32.77 -28.33
N PRO A 53 7.88 -33.95 -28.23
CA PRO A 53 6.89 -34.36 -29.21
C PRO A 53 5.64 -33.46 -29.17
N MET A 54 4.99 -33.31 -30.32
CA MET A 54 3.69 -32.64 -30.41
C MET A 54 2.64 -33.33 -29.53
N GLY A 55 1.60 -32.60 -29.14
CA GLY A 55 0.34 -33.21 -28.74
C GLY A 55 0.28 -33.86 -27.35
N LEU A 56 0.93 -33.29 -26.33
CA LEU A 56 0.74 -33.69 -24.92
C LEU A 56 -0.72 -33.54 -24.40
N TRP A 57 -1.59 -32.96 -25.24
CA TRP A 57 -3.01 -32.67 -24.96
C TRP A 57 -3.97 -33.23 -26.03
N GLU A 58 -3.45 -33.79 -27.13
CA GLU A 58 -4.28 -34.36 -28.21
C GLU A 58 -4.68 -35.83 -27.95
N THR A 59 -3.88 -36.55 -27.15
CA THR A 59 -4.19 -37.92 -26.75
C THR A 59 -5.01 -37.96 -25.47
N GLU A 60 -5.91 -38.93 -25.36
CA GLU A 60 -6.63 -39.18 -24.11
C GLU A 60 -5.64 -39.47 -22.96
N GLU A 61 -4.54 -40.17 -23.26
CA GLU A 61 -3.45 -40.44 -22.31
C GLU A 61 -2.79 -39.16 -21.78
N GLY A 62 -2.57 -38.15 -22.64
CA GLY A 62 -2.01 -36.85 -22.26
C GLY A 62 -2.97 -36.02 -21.41
N VAL A 63 -4.25 -35.99 -21.78
CA VAL A 63 -5.31 -35.38 -20.94
C VAL A 63 -5.46 -36.10 -19.60
N GLN A 64 -5.34 -37.44 -19.57
CA GLN A 64 -5.31 -38.24 -18.36
C GLN A 64 -4.01 -38.06 -17.56
N GLN A 65 -2.86 -37.80 -18.20
CA GLN A 65 -1.60 -37.48 -17.52
C GLN A 65 -1.69 -36.11 -16.85
N ALA A 66 -2.14 -35.07 -17.56
CA ALA A 66 -2.30 -33.76 -16.95
C ALA A 66 -3.41 -33.72 -15.89
N ARG A 67 -4.47 -34.53 -16.03
CA ARG A 67 -5.43 -34.78 -14.94
C ARG A 67 -4.78 -35.48 -13.75
N ARG A 68 -3.82 -36.39 -13.97
CA ARG A 68 -3.02 -37.00 -12.89
C ARG A 68 -2.05 -36.00 -12.27
N GLU A 69 -1.37 -35.15 -13.04
CA GLU A 69 -0.47 -34.11 -12.52
C GLU A 69 -1.23 -33.05 -11.70
N LEU A 70 -2.39 -32.59 -12.17
CA LEU A 70 -3.31 -31.76 -11.38
C LEU A 70 -3.83 -32.52 -10.15
N SER A 71 -4.22 -33.79 -10.28
CA SER A 71 -4.67 -34.62 -9.15
C SER A 71 -3.53 -34.97 -8.18
N GLU A 72 -2.26 -34.93 -8.59
CA GLU A 72 -1.09 -35.14 -7.76
C GLU A 72 -0.68 -33.85 -7.05
N MET A 73 -0.75 -32.71 -7.74
CA MET A 73 -0.58 -31.39 -7.14
C MET A 73 -1.69 -31.16 -6.10
N GLU A 74 -2.93 -31.49 -6.45
CA GLU A 74 -4.08 -31.55 -5.53
C GLU A 74 -3.85 -32.56 -4.42
N HIS A 75 -3.41 -33.80 -4.68
CA HIS A 75 -3.16 -34.76 -3.60
C HIS A 75 -1.99 -34.33 -2.69
N ARG A 76 -0.99 -33.60 -3.20
CA ARG A 76 0.09 -32.98 -2.39
C ARG A 76 -0.46 -31.82 -1.55
N PHE A 77 -1.29 -30.95 -2.13
CA PHE A 77 -1.96 -29.86 -1.41
C PHE A 77 -2.93 -30.39 -0.34
N GLN A 78 -3.85 -31.28 -0.72
CA GLN A 78 -4.70 -32.05 0.19
C GLN A 78 -3.91 -32.92 1.18
N SER A 79 -2.66 -33.32 0.91
CA SER A 79 -1.79 -33.97 1.91
C SER A 79 -1.11 -32.98 2.86
N LEU A 80 -0.80 -31.76 2.43
CA LEU A 80 -0.34 -30.68 3.31
C LEU A 80 -1.49 -30.21 4.21
N VAL A 81 -2.65 -29.93 3.62
CA VAL A 81 -3.91 -29.64 4.33
C VAL A 81 -4.32 -30.84 5.22
N ARG A 82 -4.16 -32.09 4.77
CA ARG A 82 -4.34 -33.26 5.66
C ARG A 82 -3.27 -33.36 6.73
N ARG A 83 -2.02 -32.94 6.53
CA ARG A 83 -0.99 -32.94 7.58
C ARG A 83 -1.29 -31.87 8.63
N GLN A 84 -1.68 -30.67 8.23
CA GLN A 84 -2.18 -29.62 9.13
C GLN A 84 -3.43 -30.13 9.88
N ARG A 85 -4.43 -30.66 9.15
CA ARG A 85 -5.66 -31.20 9.74
C ARG A 85 -5.45 -32.46 10.58
N LEU A 86 -4.43 -33.28 10.31
CA LEU A 86 -4.03 -34.44 11.12
C LEU A 86 -3.14 -34.05 12.30
N ALA A 87 -2.38 -32.96 12.25
CA ALA A 87 -1.82 -32.36 13.47
C ALA A 87 -2.96 -31.91 14.40
N VAL A 88 -4.01 -31.30 13.83
CA VAL A 88 -5.25 -30.88 14.51
C VAL A 88 -6.21 -32.03 14.87
N GLN A 89 -6.00 -33.26 14.38
CA GLN A 89 -6.84 -34.45 14.70
C GLN A 89 -6.12 -35.54 15.49
N ASN A 90 -4.80 -35.67 15.35
CA ASN A 90 -3.96 -36.53 16.19
C ASN A 90 -3.69 -35.89 17.56
N SER A 91 -4.05 -34.62 17.76
CA SER A 91 -4.32 -34.05 19.09
C SER A 91 -5.61 -34.67 19.67
N ASP A 92 -5.50 -35.94 20.09
CA ASP A 92 -6.52 -36.89 20.55
C ASP A 92 -7.97 -36.40 20.72
N LEU A 93 -8.89 -37.10 20.03
CA LEU A 93 -9.92 -37.93 20.69
C LEU A 93 -10.61 -38.90 19.71
N LYS A 94 -10.68 -40.19 20.08
CA LYS A 94 -11.59 -41.17 19.44
C LYS A 94 -13.01 -41.00 19.97
N ALA A 95 -14.01 -41.33 19.13
CA ALA A 95 -15.42 -41.28 19.48
C ALA A 95 -16.09 -42.67 19.44
N ASP A 96 -17.08 -42.86 20.30
CA ASP A 96 -18.11 -43.92 20.25
C ASP A 96 -19.39 -43.33 20.94
N PRO A 97 -20.59 -43.93 20.84
CA PRO A 97 -21.71 -43.14 20.30
C PRO A 97 -22.96 -43.06 21.21
N LEU A 98 -23.99 -42.36 20.68
CA LEU A 98 -25.33 -42.14 21.25
C LEU A 98 -25.36 -41.13 22.43
N SER A 99 -26.18 -40.08 22.39
CA SER A 99 -27.63 -40.20 22.17
C SER A 99 -28.37 -38.88 21.83
N LYS A 100 -29.42 -39.05 21.01
CA LYS A 100 -30.70 -38.28 20.90
C LYS A 100 -30.71 -36.73 20.86
N GLN A 101 -30.95 -36.24 19.64
CA GLN A 101 -31.97 -35.23 19.26
C GLN A 101 -32.63 -34.34 20.33
N VAL A 102 -32.59 -33.02 20.10
CA VAL A 102 -33.79 -32.15 20.07
C VAL A 102 -33.71 -31.29 18.81
N SER A 103 -34.85 -30.98 18.18
CA SER A 103 -34.94 -30.06 17.03
C SER A 103 -36.01 -29.00 17.26
N LEU A 104 -35.70 -27.73 17.00
CA LEU A 104 -36.70 -26.67 16.86
C LEU A 104 -36.41 -25.87 15.57
N LYS A 105 -37.49 -25.44 14.90
CA LYS A 105 -37.47 -24.64 13.67
C LYS A 105 -37.64 -23.15 14.02
N PRO A 106 -37.15 -22.22 13.18
CA PRO A 106 -37.48 -20.80 13.31
C PRO A 106 -38.97 -20.55 12.98
N ALA A 107 -39.52 -19.49 13.55
CA ALA A 107 -40.85 -18.97 13.23
C ALA A 107 -40.74 -17.66 12.40
N PRO A 108 -41.63 -17.41 11.43
CA PRO A 108 -41.62 -16.20 10.62
C PRO A 108 -42.46 -15.07 11.26
N TYR A 109 -42.33 -13.85 10.73
CA TYR A 109 -43.25 -12.74 10.99
C TYR A 109 -43.63 -12.03 9.67
N LEU A 110 -44.75 -11.30 9.68
CA LEU A 110 -45.37 -10.65 8.52
C LEU A 110 -45.68 -9.16 8.81
N PRO A 111 -45.89 -8.29 7.78
CA PRO A 111 -45.94 -6.83 7.92
C PRO A 111 -47.37 -6.24 8.08
N GLU A 112 -47.48 -4.89 7.97
CA GLU A 112 -48.66 -3.98 8.09
C GLU A 112 -48.87 -3.36 9.51
N ARG A 113 -49.35 -2.11 9.72
CA ARG A 113 -49.82 -1.03 8.80
C ARG A 113 -49.86 0.40 9.40
N ASP A 114 -50.13 1.37 8.52
CA ASP A 114 -50.37 2.84 8.62
C ASP A 114 -51.12 3.47 9.83
N VAL A 115 -50.76 4.72 10.20
CA VAL A 115 -51.62 5.79 10.77
C VAL A 115 -51.15 7.19 10.28
N LEU A 116 -52.01 8.23 10.28
CA LEU A 116 -51.81 9.55 9.65
C LEU A 116 -51.97 10.79 10.58
N HIS A 117 -51.39 11.92 10.13
CA HIS A 117 -51.76 13.35 10.33
C HIS A 117 -51.41 14.14 11.62
N GLY A 118 -50.94 15.39 11.40
CA GLY A 118 -50.86 16.52 12.35
C GLY A 118 -50.13 17.75 11.74
N LYS A 119 -50.62 18.99 11.91
CA LYS A 119 -50.05 20.26 11.39
C LYS A 119 -50.47 21.48 12.23
N SER A 120 -49.54 22.43 12.50
CA SER A 120 -49.73 23.90 12.71
C SER A 120 -48.41 24.50 13.28
N GLU A 121 -47.66 25.38 12.60
CA GLU A 121 -47.85 26.84 12.34
C GLU A 121 -47.40 27.79 13.47
N GLY A 122 -46.63 28.84 13.13
CA GLY A 122 -46.30 29.99 14.01
C GLY A 122 -45.05 30.81 13.61
N GLU A 123 -45.22 32.03 13.06
CA GLU A 123 -44.15 33.05 12.87
C GLU A 123 -43.98 33.94 14.13
N PRO A 124 -42.89 34.73 14.28
CA PRO A 124 -42.79 36.11 13.73
C PRO A 124 -41.39 36.43 13.13
N ARG A 125 -41.17 37.35 12.16
CA ARG A 125 -41.29 38.84 12.10
C ARG A 125 -40.52 39.62 13.19
N SER A 126 -39.86 40.76 12.94
CA SER A 126 -39.31 41.42 11.72
C SER A 126 -38.66 42.78 12.12
N THR A 127 -37.77 43.35 11.28
CA THR A 127 -37.34 44.80 11.25
C THR A 127 -36.58 45.34 12.48
N GLU A 128 -35.73 46.39 12.43
CA GLU A 128 -35.57 47.48 11.45
C GLU A 128 -34.13 48.08 11.37
N GLN A 129 -33.86 48.76 10.24
CA GLN A 129 -32.66 49.48 9.74
C GLN A 129 -31.91 50.42 10.74
N ALA A 130 -30.56 50.52 10.76
CA ALA A 130 -29.60 51.22 9.85
C ALA A 130 -29.57 52.79 10.00
N PRO A 131 -28.68 53.60 9.35
CA PRO A 131 -27.40 53.35 8.64
C PRO A 131 -26.25 54.35 9.07
N LEU A 132 -25.26 54.61 8.18
CA LEU A 132 -24.33 55.77 8.00
C LEU A 132 -22.82 55.45 8.11
N ASP A 133 -21.89 55.99 7.30
CA ASP A 133 -21.89 56.43 5.88
C ASP A 133 -20.46 56.83 5.43
N GLY A 134 -20.07 56.65 4.15
CA GLY A 134 -18.88 57.29 3.53
C GLY A 134 -17.74 56.36 3.04
N TYR A 135 -17.90 55.62 1.92
CA TYR A 135 -17.54 56.00 0.52
C TYR A 135 -16.02 56.24 0.28
N GLU A 136 -15.26 55.34 -0.40
CA GLU A 136 -15.21 54.97 -1.86
C GLU A 136 -14.10 55.75 -2.64
N ALA A 137 -13.39 55.21 -3.65
CA ALA A 137 -13.30 53.86 -4.25
C ALA A 137 -11.99 53.65 -5.08
N ASP A 138 -11.78 52.42 -5.56
CA ASP A 138 -11.03 51.95 -6.75
C ASP A 138 -9.53 52.30 -6.97
N LEU A 139 -8.66 51.27 -6.96
CA LEU A 139 -8.16 50.60 -8.19
C LEU A 139 -6.99 49.60 -7.91
N ALA A 140 -7.30 48.32 -7.69
CA ALA A 140 -6.45 47.17 -8.04
C ALA A 140 -7.26 45.87 -7.88
N ALA A 141 -7.29 45.03 -8.93
CA ALA A 141 -7.81 43.67 -8.86
C ALA A 141 -6.67 42.67 -9.11
N GLY A 142 -6.76 41.51 -8.46
CA GLY A 142 -5.75 40.45 -8.48
C GLY A 142 -6.09 39.45 -7.39
N ASP A 143 -6.72 38.35 -7.79
CA ASP A 143 -7.36 37.41 -6.88
C ASP A 143 -6.35 36.54 -6.11
N ILE A 144 -6.63 36.29 -4.84
CA ILE A 144 -6.00 35.23 -4.03
C ILE A 144 -7.12 34.56 -3.24
N ASP A 145 -7.64 33.45 -3.76
CA ASP A 145 -8.47 32.52 -2.98
C ASP A 145 -7.54 31.60 -2.18
N SER A 146 -7.57 31.70 -0.84
CA SER A 146 -6.85 30.79 0.05
C SER A 146 -7.60 30.60 1.38
N ALA A 147 -8.71 29.87 1.33
CA ALA A 147 -9.48 29.49 2.52
C ALA A 147 -10.27 28.18 2.31
N LEU A 148 -10.57 27.52 3.44
CA LEU A 148 -11.54 26.42 3.60
C LEU A 148 -11.16 25.02 3.07
N GLU A 149 -10.21 24.35 3.72
CA GLU A 149 -10.32 22.90 3.96
C GLU A 149 -10.34 22.65 5.48
N GLY A 150 -11.31 21.85 5.97
CA GLY A 150 -11.45 21.58 7.40
C GLY A 150 -12.85 21.22 7.90
N ASP A 151 -13.47 20.14 7.38
CA ASP A 151 -14.51 19.34 8.10
C ASP A 151 -14.98 18.14 7.24
N CYS A 152 -14.44 16.92 7.45
CA CYS A 152 -14.72 15.82 6.49
C CYS A 152 -14.60 14.34 6.93
N VAL A 153 -14.51 13.96 8.21
CA VAL A 153 -14.52 12.52 8.62
C VAL A 153 -15.53 12.22 9.73
N GLY A 154 -15.96 10.96 9.82
CA GLY A 154 -17.09 10.46 10.63
C GLY A 154 -18.17 9.78 9.77
N LYS A 155 -18.24 10.11 8.47
CA LYS A 155 -19.31 9.69 7.54
C LYS A 155 -18.97 8.48 6.65
N GLY A 156 -17.81 7.84 6.86
CA GLY A 156 -17.35 6.66 6.09
C GLY A 156 -17.68 5.30 6.71
N ALA A 157 -17.21 5.03 7.94
CA ALA A 157 -17.25 3.68 8.52
C ALA A 157 -18.66 3.10 8.79
N THR A 158 -19.68 3.96 8.97
CA THR A 158 -21.09 3.60 9.13
C THR A 158 -21.86 3.49 7.81
N ARG A 159 -21.24 3.90 6.70
CA ARG A 159 -21.88 4.02 5.38
C ARG A 159 -22.13 2.63 4.78
N PRO A 160 -23.35 2.31 4.34
CA PRO A 160 -23.58 1.11 3.54
C PRO A 160 -22.75 1.18 2.24
N PRO A 161 -22.34 0.04 1.65
CA PRO A 161 -21.67 0.07 0.35
C PRO A 161 -22.58 0.81 -0.65
N PRO A 162 -22.03 1.66 -1.57
CA PRO A 162 -22.79 2.67 -2.33
C PRO A 162 -23.76 2.09 -3.40
N LEU A 163 -24.10 0.81 -3.30
CA LEU A 163 -25.18 0.17 -4.02
C LEU A 163 -26.54 0.48 -3.37
N ASN A 164 -27.03 1.70 -3.59
CA ASN A 164 -28.37 2.14 -3.21
C ASN A 164 -29.47 1.39 -4.00
N SER A 165 -29.73 0.12 -3.62
CA SER A 165 -30.77 -0.74 -4.17
C SER A 165 -31.34 -1.71 -3.14
N GLY A 166 -32.65 -1.64 -2.91
CA GLY A 166 -33.41 -2.64 -2.13
C GLY A 166 -33.60 -3.99 -2.85
N ARG A 167 -32.92 -4.24 -3.98
CA ARG A 167 -33.07 -5.46 -4.79
C ARG A 167 -31.72 -6.03 -5.23
N LEU A 168 -31.48 -7.28 -4.85
CA LEU A 168 -30.35 -8.10 -5.32
C LEU A 168 -30.69 -8.81 -6.66
N PRO A 169 -29.68 -9.11 -7.51
CA PRO A 169 -29.85 -9.76 -8.81
C PRO A 169 -30.04 -11.29 -8.70
N LEU A 170 -30.95 -11.75 -7.85
CA LEU A 170 -31.17 -13.17 -7.56
C LEU A 170 -32.51 -13.70 -8.15
N PRO A 171 -32.59 -14.97 -8.60
CA PRO A 171 -31.52 -15.97 -8.63
C PRO A 171 -30.49 -15.72 -9.75
N TRP A 172 -29.20 -15.79 -9.41
CA TRP A 172 -28.12 -15.53 -10.35
C TRP A 172 -27.96 -16.64 -11.38
N THR A 173 -27.74 -16.24 -12.63
CA THR A 173 -27.50 -17.11 -13.80
C THR A 173 -26.34 -16.62 -14.69
N GLY A 174 -25.81 -15.43 -14.39
CA GLY A 174 -24.67 -14.82 -15.07
C GLY A 174 -23.33 -15.41 -14.67
N ARG A 175 -22.23 -14.79 -15.11
CA ARG A 175 -20.87 -15.22 -14.77
C ARG A 175 -20.25 -14.25 -13.76
N LEU A 176 -19.70 -14.77 -12.67
CA LEU A 176 -18.67 -14.05 -11.90
C LEU A 176 -17.29 -14.40 -12.44
N GLY A 177 -16.36 -13.43 -12.36
CA GLY A 177 -14.97 -13.59 -12.77
C GLY A 177 -14.02 -12.69 -11.99
N TYR A 178 -12.71 -12.95 -12.13
CA TYR A 178 -11.64 -12.22 -11.47
C TYR A 178 -10.49 -11.88 -12.44
N ALA A 179 -9.55 -11.05 -11.97
CA ALA A 179 -8.50 -10.47 -12.79
C ALA A 179 -7.10 -11.10 -12.64
N CYS A 180 -6.52 -11.47 -13.79
CA CYS A 180 -5.10 -11.73 -14.07
C CYS A 180 -4.44 -12.92 -13.34
N LEU A 181 -4.47 -12.92 -12.01
CA LEU A 181 -3.77 -13.86 -11.14
C LEU A 181 -4.76 -14.71 -10.33
N ASN A 182 -4.32 -15.92 -9.97
CA ASN A 182 -5.01 -16.85 -9.09
C ASN A 182 -4.08 -17.15 -7.92
N THR A 183 -4.49 -16.90 -6.68
CA THR A 183 -3.63 -16.98 -5.50
C THR A 183 -3.16 -18.42 -5.27
N TYR A 184 -4.06 -19.39 -5.35
CA TYR A 184 -3.76 -20.81 -5.15
C TYR A 184 -2.78 -21.37 -6.19
N LEU A 185 -2.90 -20.96 -7.46
CA LEU A 185 -2.01 -21.38 -8.54
C LEU A 185 -0.66 -20.65 -8.49
N ARG A 186 -0.60 -19.41 -7.99
CA ARG A 186 0.67 -18.68 -7.78
C ARG A 186 1.56 -19.36 -6.73
N VAL A 187 0.98 -19.90 -5.66
CA VAL A 187 1.71 -20.61 -4.59
C VAL A 187 1.96 -22.10 -4.86
N ALA A 188 1.52 -22.61 -6.01
CA ALA A 188 1.78 -23.99 -6.42
C ALA A 188 3.27 -24.24 -6.72
N ASN A 189 3.69 -25.50 -6.76
CA ASN A 189 5.04 -25.90 -7.16
C ASN A 189 4.98 -26.96 -8.29
N PRO A 190 5.37 -26.63 -9.54
CA PRO A 190 5.83 -25.31 -10.00
C PRO A 190 4.70 -24.26 -10.02
N PRO A 191 5.01 -22.96 -9.86
CA PRO A 191 4.01 -21.90 -9.80
C PRO A 191 3.39 -21.63 -11.17
N VAL A 192 2.08 -21.37 -11.17
CA VAL A 192 1.25 -21.19 -12.36
C VAL A 192 0.67 -19.78 -12.36
N PHE A 193 1.14 -18.94 -13.28
CA PHE A 193 0.71 -17.56 -13.45
C PHE A 193 0.95 -17.08 -14.88
N SER A 194 0.23 -16.05 -15.31
CA SER A 194 0.17 -15.62 -16.72
C SER A 194 0.81 -14.23 -16.98
N SER A 195 1.75 -13.82 -16.12
CA SER A 195 2.31 -12.46 -16.11
C SER A 195 3.83 -12.42 -15.82
N ARG A 196 4.62 -13.32 -16.40
CA ARG A 196 6.09 -13.27 -16.31
C ARG A 196 6.62 -12.10 -17.15
N THR A 197 7.20 -11.12 -16.47
CA THR A 197 7.88 -9.96 -17.06
C THR A 197 9.40 -10.06 -16.90
N CYS A 198 10.15 -9.09 -17.46
CA CYS A 198 11.59 -8.92 -17.21
C CYS A 198 11.97 -7.44 -17.33
N ARG A 199 13.24 -7.07 -17.02
CA ARG A 199 13.76 -5.70 -17.22
C ARG A 199 14.51 -5.60 -18.55
N ILE A 200 14.69 -4.39 -19.10
CA ILE A 200 15.47 -4.18 -20.33
C ILE A 200 16.92 -4.70 -20.17
N SER A 201 17.52 -4.51 -19.00
CA SER A 201 18.82 -5.08 -18.64
C SER A 201 18.84 -6.62 -18.75
N THR A 202 17.74 -7.29 -18.43
CA THR A 202 17.57 -8.74 -18.63
C THR A 202 17.56 -9.11 -20.11
N ILE A 203 16.90 -8.33 -20.98
CA ILE A 203 16.93 -8.55 -22.44
C ILE A 203 18.35 -8.41 -22.97
N LEU A 204 19.08 -7.38 -22.52
CA LEU A 204 20.47 -7.12 -22.93
C LEU A 204 21.43 -8.21 -22.46
N ASP A 205 21.29 -8.73 -21.23
CA ASP A 205 22.10 -9.85 -20.73
C ASP A 205 21.84 -11.13 -21.54
N HIS A 206 20.58 -11.42 -21.89
CA HIS A 206 20.21 -12.56 -22.74
C HIS A 206 20.65 -12.45 -24.21
N ARG A 207 21.22 -11.31 -24.64
CA ARG A 207 21.89 -11.26 -25.96
C ARG A 207 23.17 -12.09 -25.97
N TYR A 208 23.78 -12.34 -24.82
CA TYR A 208 24.99 -13.13 -24.68
C TYR A 208 24.66 -14.62 -24.46
N PRO A 209 25.42 -15.56 -25.04
CA PRO A 209 25.24 -17.00 -24.79
C PRO A 209 25.64 -17.35 -23.33
N LEU A 210 25.19 -18.51 -22.83
CA LEU A 210 25.70 -19.07 -21.56
C LEU A 210 27.17 -19.48 -21.71
N LYS A 211 27.94 -19.41 -20.61
CA LYS A 211 29.34 -19.86 -20.57
C LYS A 211 29.49 -21.35 -20.91
N ASP A 212 28.53 -22.16 -20.48
CA ASP A 212 28.33 -23.53 -20.94
C ASP A 212 26.92 -23.67 -21.52
N PRO A 213 26.76 -23.70 -22.86
CA PRO A 213 25.46 -23.90 -23.50
C PRO A 213 24.79 -25.26 -23.24
N SER A 214 25.54 -26.26 -22.75
CA SER A 214 25.00 -27.60 -22.45
C SER A 214 24.34 -27.69 -21.07
N GLN A 215 24.59 -26.73 -20.19
CA GLN A 215 24.01 -26.65 -18.86
C GLN A 215 22.86 -25.62 -18.81
N PRO A 216 21.86 -25.79 -17.92
CA PRO A 216 20.87 -24.75 -17.67
C PRO A 216 21.55 -23.48 -17.13
N GLU A 217 20.87 -22.35 -17.28
CA GLU A 217 21.31 -21.09 -16.67
C GLU A 217 21.34 -21.21 -15.14
N HIS A 218 22.35 -20.60 -14.50
CA HIS A 218 22.41 -20.48 -13.05
C HIS A 218 23.16 -19.21 -12.66
N ALA A 219 22.57 -18.41 -11.76
CA ALA A 219 23.05 -17.09 -11.31
C ALA A 219 24.48 -17.02 -10.72
N THR A 220 25.20 -18.15 -10.64
CA THR A 220 26.61 -18.26 -10.23
C THR A 220 27.36 -19.27 -11.09
N LYS A 221 26.83 -20.51 -11.20
CA LYS A 221 27.50 -21.64 -11.86
C LYS A 221 27.57 -21.53 -13.39
N ASN A 222 26.52 -20.99 -14.03
CA ASN A 222 26.44 -20.85 -15.48
C ASN A 222 25.80 -19.50 -15.85
N ARG A 223 26.60 -18.44 -15.77
CA ARG A 223 26.24 -17.08 -16.17
C ARG A 223 26.41 -16.90 -17.68
N ARG A 224 25.84 -15.82 -18.23
CA ARG A 224 26.05 -15.40 -19.62
C ARG A 224 27.51 -14.96 -19.84
N ASP A 225 28.06 -15.22 -21.02
CA ASP A 225 29.44 -14.92 -21.40
C ASP A 225 29.54 -13.59 -22.15
N LYS A 226 29.74 -12.50 -21.38
CA LYS A 226 29.88 -11.13 -21.89
C LYS A 226 31.11 -10.90 -22.77
N SER A 227 32.03 -11.87 -22.87
CA SER A 227 33.16 -11.80 -23.81
C SER A 227 32.78 -12.15 -25.26
N ARG A 228 31.58 -12.69 -25.49
CA ARG A 228 31.06 -13.04 -26.82
C ARG A 228 30.28 -11.89 -27.44
N THR A 229 30.15 -11.91 -28.76
CA THR A 229 29.30 -10.98 -29.50
C THR A 229 27.84 -11.11 -29.05
N PRO A 230 27.15 -10.01 -28.68
CA PRO A 230 25.74 -10.05 -28.34
C PRO A 230 24.87 -10.25 -29.59
N ASP A 231 23.88 -11.13 -29.48
CA ASP A 231 22.90 -11.46 -30.51
C ASP A 231 21.49 -10.98 -30.08
N ILE A 232 20.91 -10.06 -30.86
CA ILE A 232 19.57 -9.49 -30.59
C ILE A 232 18.49 -10.58 -30.60
N GLU A 233 18.65 -11.63 -31.43
CA GLU A 233 17.67 -12.72 -31.53
C GLU A 233 17.64 -13.61 -30.28
N ARG A 234 18.73 -13.69 -29.49
CA ARG A 234 18.72 -14.40 -28.20
C ARG A 234 17.92 -13.64 -27.15
N GLY A 235 18.11 -12.31 -27.09
CA GLY A 235 17.31 -11.43 -26.23
C GLY A 235 15.83 -11.46 -26.60
N ARG A 236 15.50 -11.46 -27.91
CA ARG A 236 14.11 -11.61 -28.39
C ARG A 236 13.52 -12.98 -28.07
N ARG A 237 14.28 -14.06 -28.26
CA ARG A 237 13.83 -15.43 -27.94
C ARG A 237 13.48 -15.60 -26.47
N HIS A 238 14.24 -14.99 -25.55
CA HIS A 238 13.91 -15.02 -24.12
C HIS A 238 12.53 -14.39 -23.83
N LEU A 239 12.20 -13.25 -24.44
CA LEU A 239 10.87 -12.63 -24.32
C LEU A 239 9.75 -13.56 -24.85
N GLN A 240 10.00 -14.19 -26.00
CA GLN A 240 9.08 -15.15 -26.61
C GLN A 240 8.88 -16.39 -25.73
N GLU A 241 9.93 -16.88 -25.06
CA GLU A 241 9.87 -18.01 -24.12
C GLU A 241 9.06 -17.67 -22.86
N LEU A 242 9.22 -16.47 -22.29
CA LEU A 242 8.39 -15.98 -21.18
C LEU A 242 6.91 -15.87 -21.58
N GLY A 243 6.63 -15.27 -22.75
CA GLY A 243 5.27 -15.17 -23.29
C GLY A 243 4.62 -16.52 -23.58
N LEU A 244 5.38 -17.47 -24.12
CA LEU A 244 4.92 -18.86 -24.30
C LEU A 244 4.65 -19.56 -22.97
N ALA A 245 5.43 -19.31 -21.91
CA ALA A 245 5.16 -19.85 -20.58
C ALA A 245 3.85 -19.27 -20.01
N ASN A 246 3.63 -17.96 -20.14
CA ASN A 246 2.38 -17.31 -19.72
C ASN A 246 1.17 -17.86 -20.47
N ALA A 247 1.26 -18.00 -21.80
CA ALA A 247 0.18 -18.52 -22.64
C ALA A 247 -0.16 -19.99 -22.35
N ARG A 248 0.83 -20.84 -22.03
CA ARG A 248 0.62 -22.23 -21.60
C ARG A 248 -0.09 -22.33 -20.26
N ASP A 249 0.17 -21.41 -19.33
CA ASP A 249 -0.44 -21.42 -18.01
C ASP A 249 -1.94 -21.05 -18.03
N ILE A 250 -2.43 -20.33 -19.06
CA ILE A 250 -3.86 -20.06 -19.25
C ILE A 250 -4.68 -21.36 -19.22
N VAL A 251 -4.21 -22.43 -19.89
CA VAL A 251 -4.91 -23.73 -19.94
C VAL A 251 -5.10 -24.34 -18.54
N LYS A 252 -4.12 -24.15 -17.64
CA LYS A 252 -4.17 -24.62 -16.26
C LYS A 252 -5.19 -23.80 -15.45
N MET A 253 -5.14 -22.47 -15.58
CA MET A 253 -6.05 -21.54 -14.91
C MET A 253 -7.52 -21.78 -15.32
N LEU A 254 -7.79 -21.99 -16.61
CA LEU A 254 -9.14 -22.30 -17.12
C LEU A 254 -9.69 -23.64 -16.60
N ARG A 255 -8.84 -24.67 -16.48
CA ARG A 255 -9.24 -25.97 -15.93
C ARG A 255 -9.47 -25.94 -14.42
N TRP A 256 -8.70 -25.13 -13.69
CA TRP A 256 -8.92 -24.83 -12.28
C TRP A 256 -10.24 -24.07 -12.07
N ASN A 257 -10.50 -23.04 -12.88
CA ASN A 257 -11.74 -22.25 -12.84
C ASN A 257 -12.98 -23.11 -13.08
N GLU A 258 -12.99 -23.99 -14.08
CA GLU A 258 -14.10 -24.95 -14.28
C GLU A 258 -14.32 -25.83 -13.04
N LYS A 259 -13.26 -26.39 -12.45
CA LYS A 259 -13.38 -27.27 -11.28
C LYS A 259 -14.21 -26.61 -10.18
N TYR A 260 -13.99 -25.32 -9.95
CA TYR A 260 -14.64 -24.54 -8.89
C TYR A 260 -15.78 -23.62 -9.36
N GLY A 261 -16.18 -23.71 -10.63
CA GLY A 261 -17.40 -23.07 -11.17
C GLY A 261 -17.23 -21.65 -11.70
N ILE A 262 -16.02 -21.11 -11.73
CA ILE A 262 -15.72 -19.81 -12.35
C ILE A 262 -15.72 -19.97 -13.87
N LYS A 263 -16.31 -19.02 -14.59
CA LYS A 263 -16.49 -19.05 -16.06
C LYS A 263 -16.11 -17.75 -16.78
N PHE A 264 -15.54 -16.80 -16.06
CA PHE A 264 -15.11 -15.51 -16.60
C PHE A 264 -13.77 -15.14 -15.99
N MET A 265 -12.82 -14.70 -16.82
CA MET A 265 -11.48 -14.32 -16.38
C MET A 265 -10.98 -13.15 -17.23
N ARG A 266 -10.42 -12.13 -16.58
CA ARG A 266 -9.59 -11.14 -17.28
C ARG A 266 -8.16 -11.69 -17.38
N LEU A 267 -7.65 -11.84 -18.60
CA LEU A 267 -6.25 -12.20 -18.82
C LEU A 267 -5.34 -11.05 -18.37
N SER A 268 -4.09 -11.37 -18.03
CA SER A 268 -3.07 -10.35 -17.82
C SER A 268 -2.91 -9.49 -19.08
N SER A 269 -2.46 -8.25 -18.92
CA SER A 269 -1.98 -7.42 -20.03
C SER A 269 -0.50 -7.68 -20.29
N GLU A 270 0.27 -7.94 -19.23
CA GLU A 270 1.66 -8.43 -19.23
C GLU A 270 1.81 -9.89 -19.68
N MET A 271 1.00 -10.34 -20.65
CA MET A 271 1.06 -11.71 -21.19
C MET A 271 2.34 -11.95 -22.00
N PHE A 272 2.78 -10.94 -22.77
CA PHE A 272 3.96 -11.00 -23.63
C PHE A 272 4.83 -9.75 -23.38
N PRO A 273 5.86 -9.82 -22.52
CA PRO A 273 6.57 -8.63 -22.08
C PRO A 273 7.25 -7.91 -23.25
N PHE A 274 7.13 -6.59 -23.28
CA PHE A 274 7.61 -5.67 -24.33
C PHE A 274 7.03 -5.86 -25.73
N ALA A 275 6.00 -6.69 -25.98
CA ALA A 275 5.49 -6.95 -27.33
C ALA A 275 5.08 -5.68 -28.11
N SER A 276 4.48 -4.69 -27.43
CA SER A 276 4.09 -3.37 -27.98
C SER A 276 5.20 -2.29 -27.95
N HIS A 277 6.38 -2.61 -27.39
CA HIS A 277 7.47 -1.65 -27.20
C HIS A 277 8.10 -1.20 -28.53
N ARG A 278 8.44 0.09 -28.65
CA ARG A 278 8.95 0.69 -29.90
C ARG A 278 10.22 0.04 -30.45
N GLU A 279 11.12 -0.40 -29.56
CA GLU A 279 12.47 -0.89 -29.91
C GLU A 279 12.69 -2.38 -29.60
N TYR A 280 11.81 -2.99 -28.80
CA TYR A 280 11.93 -4.37 -28.33
C TYR A 280 10.70 -5.23 -28.69
N GLY A 281 9.70 -4.63 -29.36
CA GLY A 281 8.45 -5.27 -29.74
C GLY A 281 8.58 -6.34 -30.80
N TYR A 282 7.56 -7.19 -30.87
CA TYR A 282 7.51 -8.36 -31.74
C TYR A 282 6.06 -8.81 -31.97
N GLU A 283 5.76 -9.26 -33.18
CA GLU A 283 4.50 -9.92 -33.53
C GLU A 283 4.39 -11.27 -32.80
N LEU A 284 3.19 -11.63 -32.36
CA LEU A 284 2.90 -12.91 -31.69
C LEU A 284 2.81 -14.07 -32.69
N ALA A 285 2.40 -13.79 -33.93
CA ALA A 285 2.46 -14.73 -35.03
C ALA A 285 3.89 -14.86 -35.60
N PRO A 286 4.32 -16.06 -36.03
CA PRO A 286 3.66 -17.35 -35.83
C PRO A 286 3.94 -17.98 -34.46
N PHE A 287 4.92 -17.49 -33.69
CA PHE A 287 5.54 -18.26 -32.60
C PHE A 287 4.58 -18.64 -31.46
N ALA A 288 3.64 -17.74 -31.10
CA ALA A 288 2.66 -17.98 -30.05
C ALA A 288 1.33 -18.55 -30.58
N SER A 289 1.14 -18.61 -31.91
CA SER A 289 -0.16 -18.86 -32.55
C SER A 289 -0.79 -20.20 -32.15
N GLU A 290 -0.01 -21.27 -32.11
CA GLU A 290 -0.49 -22.60 -31.70
C GLU A 290 -0.83 -22.66 -30.20
N THR A 291 0.01 -22.04 -29.36
CA THR A 291 -0.17 -22.04 -27.90
C THR A 291 -1.39 -21.20 -27.48
N LEU A 292 -1.63 -20.06 -28.12
CA LEU A 292 -2.83 -19.26 -27.90
C LEU A 292 -4.09 -19.97 -28.44
N ALA A 293 -4.01 -20.62 -29.61
CA ALA A 293 -5.12 -21.41 -30.14
C ALA A 293 -5.49 -22.61 -29.26
N GLU A 294 -4.53 -23.26 -28.59
CA GLU A 294 -4.78 -24.27 -27.55
C GLU A 294 -5.55 -23.66 -26.37
N ALA A 295 -5.07 -22.53 -25.82
CA ALA A 295 -5.71 -21.85 -24.70
C ALA A 295 -7.16 -21.42 -25.03
N GLY A 296 -7.39 -20.89 -26.23
CA GLY A 296 -8.73 -20.53 -26.68
C GLY A 296 -9.62 -21.73 -27.03
N ARG A 297 -9.07 -22.86 -27.49
CA ARG A 297 -9.82 -24.11 -27.65
C ARG A 297 -10.34 -24.62 -26.30
N VAL A 298 -9.50 -24.61 -25.27
CA VAL A 298 -9.89 -24.99 -23.90
C VAL A 298 -10.87 -23.98 -23.30
N ALA A 299 -10.71 -22.67 -23.57
CA ALA A 299 -11.70 -21.66 -23.17
C ALA A 299 -13.08 -21.92 -23.81
N ALA A 300 -13.10 -22.27 -25.09
CA ALA A 300 -14.31 -22.59 -25.83
C ALA A 300 -14.98 -23.88 -25.35
N GLU A 301 -14.22 -24.97 -25.19
CA GLU A 301 -14.67 -26.26 -24.63
C GLU A 301 -15.33 -26.07 -23.27
N LEU A 302 -14.69 -25.28 -22.40
CA LEU A 302 -15.17 -25.00 -21.04
C LEU A 302 -16.13 -23.81 -20.95
N GLY A 303 -16.58 -23.23 -22.07
CA GLY A 303 -17.58 -22.13 -22.10
C GLY A 303 -17.16 -20.83 -21.41
N HIS A 304 -15.85 -20.61 -21.24
CA HIS A 304 -15.28 -19.44 -20.57
C HIS A 304 -15.40 -18.17 -21.41
N ARG A 305 -15.63 -17.04 -20.74
CA ARG A 305 -15.37 -15.71 -21.29
C ARG A 305 -13.98 -15.23 -20.88
N LEU A 306 -13.26 -14.64 -21.82
CA LEU A 306 -11.95 -14.01 -21.64
C LEU A 306 -12.04 -12.54 -22.04
N THR A 307 -11.36 -11.65 -21.34
CA THR A 307 -11.21 -10.21 -21.69
C THR A 307 -9.82 -9.71 -21.30
N THR A 308 -9.37 -8.57 -21.83
CA THR A 308 -8.18 -7.84 -21.36
C THR A 308 -8.54 -6.44 -20.88
N HIS A 309 -7.66 -5.83 -20.10
CA HIS A 309 -7.70 -4.40 -19.77
C HIS A 309 -6.27 -3.84 -19.92
N PRO A 310 -5.92 -3.27 -21.09
CA PRO A 310 -4.62 -2.64 -21.32
C PRO A 310 -4.21 -1.68 -20.19
N GLY A 311 -2.91 -1.44 -20.03
CA GLY A 311 -2.37 -0.68 -18.92
C GLY A 311 -2.79 0.79 -18.92
N GLN A 312 -2.69 1.45 -17.77
CA GLN A 312 -3.05 2.87 -17.58
C GLN A 312 -2.33 3.86 -18.53
N PHE A 313 -1.24 3.42 -19.16
CA PHE A 313 -0.46 4.21 -20.12
C PHE A 313 -1.03 4.18 -21.56
N THR A 314 -2.09 3.42 -21.83
CA THR A 314 -2.73 3.25 -23.16
C THR A 314 -3.66 4.45 -23.50
N GLN A 315 -3.08 5.65 -23.49
CA GLN A 315 -3.77 6.95 -23.51
C GLN A 315 -4.08 7.46 -24.94
N ILE A 316 -5.24 7.09 -25.49
CA ILE A 316 -5.67 7.46 -26.85
C ILE A 316 -5.97 8.97 -27.00
N GLY A 317 -6.46 9.63 -25.94
CA GLY A 317 -6.80 11.06 -25.93
C GLY A 317 -5.61 12.03 -25.77
N SER A 318 -4.39 11.50 -25.64
CA SER A 318 -3.19 12.29 -25.31
C SER A 318 -2.81 13.30 -26.40
N PRO A 319 -2.39 14.53 -26.03
CA PRO A 319 -1.82 15.49 -26.98
C PRO A 319 -0.41 15.10 -27.46
N ARG A 320 0.26 14.16 -26.78
CA ARG A 320 1.59 13.67 -27.17
C ARG A 320 1.46 12.56 -28.21
N ASN A 321 1.73 12.88 -29.48
CA ASN A 321 1.70 11.91 -30.59
C ASN A 321 2.45 10.60 -30.29
N GLU A 322 3.61 10.65 -29.64
CA GLU A 322 4.40 9.46 -29.27
C GLU A 322 3.69 8.52 -28.28
N VAL A 323 2.85 9.07 -27.39
CA VAL A 323 2.01 8.32 -26.45
C VAL A 323 0.84 7.69 -27.19
N VAL A 324 0.21 8.43 -28.10
CA VAL A 324 -0.83 7.91 -28.99
C VAL A 324 -0.29 6.76 -29.86
N GLU A 325 0.88 6.90 -30.47
CA GLU A 325 1.52 5.81 -31.23
C GLU A 325 1.83 4.59 -30.35
N ALA A 326 2.12 4.78 -29.06
CA ALA A 326 2.30 3.68 -28.11
C ALA A 326 0.98 2.99 -27.77
N ALA A 327 -0.06 3.75 -27.45
CA ALA A 327 -1.41 3.22 -27.20
C ALA A 327 -1.95 2.45 -28.42
N ILE A 328 -1.72 2.93 -29.64
CA ILE A 328 -2.10 2.22 -30.87
C ILE A 328 -1.37 0.87 -30.95
N ARG A 329 -0.03 0.82 -30.80
CA ARG A 329 0.72 -0.46 -30.84
C ARG A 329 0.26 -1.46 -29.78
N ASP A 330 -0.07 -0.97 -28.58
CA ASP A 330 -0.53 -1.81 -27.48
C ASP A 330 -1.92 -2.44 -27.74
N LEU A 331 -2.83 -1.66 -28.32
CA LEU A 331 -4.15 -2.15 -28.71
C LEU A 331 -4.10 -3.14 -29.89
N GLU A 332 -3.25 -2.91 -30.89
CA GLU A 332 -3.06 -3.88 -31.98
C GLU A 332 -2.40 -5.18 -31.48
N TYR A 333 -1.45 -5.12 -30.53
CA TYR A 333 -0.91 -6.29 -29.82
C TYR A 333 -2.01 -7.08 -29.09
N HIS A 334 -2.90 -6.40 -28.38
CA HIS A 334 -4.02 -7.05 -27.69
C HIS A 334 -5.08 -7.63 -28.65
N ASP A 335 -5.37 -6.99 -29.80
CA ASP A 335 -6.21 -7.62 -30.83
C ASP A 335 -5.53 -8.83 -31.46
N GLU A 336 -4.22 -8.80 -31.73
CA GLU A 336 -3.48 -9.96 -32.21
C GLU A 336 -3.60 -11.12 -31.21
N MET A 337 -3.31 -10.87 -29.93
CA MET A 337 -3.39 -11.89 -28.88
C MET A 337 -4.77 -12.53 -28.80
N LEU A 338 -5.83 -11.72 -28.72
CA LEU A 338 -7.21 -12.20 -28.65
C LEU A 338 -7.67 -12.90 -29.95
N THR A 339 -7.16 -12.46 -31.11
CA THR A 339 -7.42 -13.07 -32.41
C THR A 339 -6.61 -14.36 -32.65
N LEU A 340 -5.48 -14.55 -31.96
CA LEU A 340 -4.72 -15.80 -31.94
C LEU A 340 -5.32 -16.87 -31.01
N LEU A 341 -6.22 -16.51 -30.09
CA LEU A 341 -6.99 -17.51 -29.32
C LEU A 341 -7.94 -18.36 -30.19
N LYS A 342 -8.30 -17.89 -31.40
CA LYS A 342 -9.24 -18.60 -32.33
C LYS A 342 -10.58 -19.01 -31.67
N LEU A 343 -11.09 -18.17 -30.78
CA LEU A 343 -12.38 -18.38 -30.09
C LEU A 343 -13.55 -18.50 -31.09
N PRO A 344 -14.61 -19.27 -30.76
CA PRO A 344 -15.85 -19.30 -31.53
C PRO A 344 -16.48 -17.91 -31.67
N GLU A 345 -17.20 -17.68 -32.76
CA GLU A 345 -17.62 -16.35 -33.23
C GLU A 345 -18.21 -15.42 -32.14
N GLN A 346 -19.14 -15.92 -31.32
CA GLN A 346 -19.72 -15.12 -30.24
C GLN A 346 -18.73 -14.91 -29.08
N THR A 347 -18.03 -15.96 -28.63
CA THR A 347 -17.01 -15.83 -27.56
C THR A 347 -15.86 -14.91 -27.99
N ASN A 348 -15.56 -14.85 -29.29
CA ASN A 348 -14.60 -13.93 -29.87
C ASN A 348 -15.11 -12.47 -29.90
N ARG A 349 -16.43 -12.24 -30.08
CA ARG A 349 -17.04 -10.90 -29.86
C ARG A 349 -17.03 -10.51 -28.38
N ASP A 350 -17.34 -11.45 -27.50
CA ASP A 350 -17.38 -11.26 -26.04
C ASP A 350 -15.98 -10.98 -25.44
N ALA A 351 -14.92 -11.31 -26.19
CA ALA A 351 -13.52 -11.02 -25.89
C ALA A 351 -13.12 -9.59 -26.29
N VAL A 352 -13.42 -8.68 -25.37
CA VAL A 352 -13.17 -7.23 -25.46
C VAL A 352 -11.88 -6.79 -24.77
N MET A 353 -11.41 -5.60 -25.18
CA MET A 353 -10.28 -4.87 -24.61
C MET A 353 -10.83 -3.60 -23.97
N ILE A 354 -10.56 -3.39 -22.69
CA ILE A 354 -11.23 -2.38 -21.87
C ILE A 354 -10.23 -1.32 -21.43
N VAL A 355 -10.51 -0.04 -21.69
CA VAL A 355 -9.63 1.06 -21.28
C VAL A 355 -10.42 2.23 -20.69
N HIS A 356 -9.84 2.90 -19.70
CA HIS A 356 -10.26 4.22 -19.26
C HIS A 356 -9.98 5.28 -20.33
N MET A 357 -10.62 6.45 -20.22
CA MET A 357 -10.30 7.60 -21.07
C MET A 357 -9.02 8.30 -20.59
N GLY A 358 -8.81 8.37 -19.27
CA GLY A 358 -7.53 8.76 -18.67
C GLY A 358 -7.33 10.26 -18.50
N GLY A 359 -6.24 10.83 -19.02
CA GLY A 359 -5.92 12.24 -18.79
C GLY A 359 -6.94 13.20 -19.40
N THR A 360 -7.33 14.26 -18.68
CA THR A 360 -8.16 15.35 -19.24
C THR A 360 -7.38 16.26 -20.18
N TYR A 361 -6.06 16.37 -20.00
CA TYR A 361 -5.13 17.08 -20.88
C TYR A 361 -5.62 18.50 -21.27
N GLY A 362 -5.82 19.34 -20.24
CA GLY A 362 -6.36 20.69 -20.34
C GLY A 362 -7.88 20.71 -20.16
N ASP A 363 -8.62 20.18 -21.14
CA ASP A 363 -10.09 20.19 -21.14
C ASP A 363 -10.65 18.85 -21.66
N LYS A 364 -11.78 18.43 -21.05
CA LYS A 364 -12.52 17.23 -21.43
C LYS A 364 -12.98 17.27 -22.89
N ALA A 365 -13.56 18.38 -23.37
CA ALA A 365 -14.06 18.43 -24.75
C ALA A 365 -12.91 18.29 -25.77
N ALA A 366 -11.79 18.99 -25.55
CA ALA A 366 -10.57 18.88 -26.34
C ALA A 366 -9.96 17.47 -26.31
N THR A 367 -10.03 16.74 -25.19
CA THR A 367 -9.63 15.33 -25.14
C THR A 367 -10.59 14.40 -25.87
N LEU A 368 -11.90 14.63 -25.76
CA LEU A 368 -12.90 13.87 -26.53
C LEU A 368 -12.70 14.05 -28.05
N ASP A 369 -12.36 15.25 -28.51
CA ASP A 369 -12.06 15.51 -29.92
C ASP A 369 -10.74 14.85 -30.38
N ARG A 370 -9.67 14.92 -29.59
CA ARG A 370 -8.45 14.13 -29.84
C ARG A 370 -8.74 12.62 -29.86
N PHE A 371 -9.62 12.14 -28.98
CA PHE A 371 -10.05 10.75 -28.97
C PHE A 371 -10.84 10.40 -30.24
N ARG A 372 -11.75 11.26 -30.75
CA ARG A 372 -12.44 11.05 -32.03
C ARG A 372 -11.45 10.90 -33.18
N GLU A 373 -10.49 11.82 -33.29
CA GLU A 373 -9.45 11.80 -34.32
C GLU A 373 -8.56 10.55 -34.24
N ASN A 374 -8.13 10.16 -33.04
CA ASN A 374 -7.28 8.99 -32.84
C ASN A 374 -8.04 7.67 -32.95
N TYR A 375 -9.29 7.59 -32.48
CA TYR A 375 -10.17 6.44 -32.67
C TYR A 375 -10.40 6.15 -34.15
N ALA A 376 -10.56 7.18 -34.98
CA ALA A 376 -10.69 7.01 -36.43
C ALA A 376 -9.48 6.29 -37.06
N ARG A 377 -8.28 6.42 -36.47
CA ARG A 377 -7.01 5.85 -36.96
C ARG A 377 -6.78 4.37 -36.58
N LEU A 378 -7.47 3.85 -35.55
CA LEU A 378 -7.33 2.46 -35.08
C LEU A 378 -7.74 1.43 -36.14
N SER A 379 -7.21 0.20 -36.09
CA SER A 379 -7.68 -0.86 -37.00
C SER A 379 -9.13 -1.27 -36.72
N ASP A 380 -9.78 -1.88 -37.71
CA ASP A 380 -11.10 -2.50 -37.50
C ASP A 380 -11.04 -3.68 -36.51
N GLY A 381 -9.85 -4.24 -36.25
CA GLY A 381 -9.59 -5.22 -35.19
C GLY A 381 -9.84 -4.61 -33.83
N VAL A 382 -9.03 -3.60 -33.49
CA VAL A 382 -9.17 -2.81 -32.26
C VAL A 382 -10.59 -2.25 -32.13
N LYS A 383 -11.14 -1.59 -33.17
CA LYS A 383 -12.49 -0.99 -33.13
C LYS A 383 -13.61 -1.98 -32.85
N ARG A 384 -13.47 -3.27 -33.21
CA ARG A 384 -14.45 -4.32 -32.87
C ARG A 384 -14.41 -4.71 -31.40
N ARG A 385 -13.23 -4.68 -30.77
CA ARG A 385 -13.01 -5.14 -29.39
C ARG A 385 -12.96 -4.03 -28.33
N LEU A 386 -12.63 -2.80 -28.71
CA LEU A 386 -12.45 -1.69 -27.79
C LEU A 386 -13.77 -1.36 -27.06
N VAL A 387 -13.66 -1.24 -25.75
CA VAL A 387 -14.68 -0.86 -24.78
C VAL A 387 -14.08 0.26 -23.93
N LEU A 388 -14.87 1.32 -23.69
CA LEU A 388 -14.48 2.38 -22.75
C LEU A 388 -15.04 2.07 -21.36
N GLU A 389 -14.36 2.59 -20.34
CA GLU A 389 -14.71 2.45 -18.93
C GLU A 389 -14.71 3.82 -18.25
N ASN A 390 -15.69 4.08 -17.38
CA ASN A 390 -15.65 5.24 -16.48
C ASN A 390 -14.57 5.03 -15.41
N ASP A 391 -13.75 6.06 -15.18
CA ASP A 391 -12.61 6.00 -14.26
C ASP A 391 -12.87 6.74 -12.94
N ASP A 392 -11.93 6.56 -12.03
CA ASP A 392 -11.92 6.94 -10.62
C ASP A 392 -11.34 8.35 -10.37
N VAL A 393 -11.00 9.09 -11.43
CA VAL A 393 -10.32 10.40 -11.35
C VAL A 393 -11.03 11.48 -12.15
N ALA A 394 -11.46 11.22 -13.38
CA ALA A 394 -11.83 12.30 -14.31
C ALA A 394 -13.08 12.05 -15.15
N TRP A 395 -13.36 10.80 -15.54
CA TRP A 395 -14.34 10.50 -16.59
C TRP A 395 -15.52 9.70 -16.07
N SER A 396 -16.61 10.42 -15.80
CA SER A 396 -17.89 9.83 -15.41
C SER A 396 -18.55 9.09 -16.58
N VAL A 397 -19.57 8.29 -16.25
CA VAL A 397 -20.48 7.73 -17.26
C VAL A 397 -21.16 8.83 -18.09
N HIS A 398 -21.39 10.01 -17.52
CA HIS A 398 -22.09 11.10 -18.19
C HIS A 398 -21.21 11.76 -19.26
N ASP A 399 -19.90 11.83 -19.03
CA ASP A 399 -18.91 12.25 -20.02
C ASP A 399 -18.76 11.24 -21.16
N LEU A 400 -18.66 9.95 -20.84
CA LEU A 400 -18.26 8.90 -21.79
C LEU A 400 -19.43 8.30 -22.58
N LEU A 401 -20.64 8.21 -22.01
CA LEU A 401 -21.79 7.59 -22.68
C LEU A 401 -22.17 8.29 -24.00
N PRO A 402 -22.14 9.62 -24.16
CA PRO A 402 -22.37 10.29 -25.43
C PRO A 402 -21.38 9.88 -26.53
N ILE A 403 -20.07 9.88 -26.26
CA ILE A 403 -19.05 9.48 -27.24
C ILE A 403 -19.10 7.96 -27.54
N CYS A 404 -19.49 7.13 -26.56
CA CYS A 404 -19.79 5.71 -26.76
C CYS A 404 -21.04 5.48 -27.63
N GLU A 405 -22.06 6.33 -27.53
CA GLU A 405 -23.22 6.32 -28.42
C GLU A 405 -22.87 6.78 -29.84
N GLU A 406 -22.06 7.84 -29.97
CA GLU A 406 -21.57 8.42 -31.23
C GLU A 406 -20.63 7.47 -32.01
N LEU A 407 -19.51 7.08 -31.42
CA LEU A 407 -18.46 6.26 -32.06
C LEU A 407 -18.79 4.75 -32.08
N ASN A 408 -19.97 4.38 -31.60
CA ASN A 408 -20.42 3.00 -31.43
C ASN A 408 -19.44 2.13 -30.60
N ILE A 409 -18.94 2.69 -29.50
CA ILE A 409 -18.08 1.98 -28.53
C ILE A 409 -18.97 1.48 -27.39
N PRO A 410 -18.84 0.23 -26.90
CA PRO A 410 -19.54 -0.20 -25.70
C PRO A 410 -18.93 0.48 -24.48
N LEU A 411 -19.77 0.95 -23.55
CA LEU A 411 -19.33 1.44 -22.25
C LEU A 411 -19.47 0.31 -21.23
N VAL A 412 -18.38 -0.14 -20.61
CA VAL A 412 -18.50 -0.90 -19.35
C VAL A 412 -18.81 0.09 -18.24
N LEU A 413 -19.80 -0.25 -17.42
CA LEU A 413 -20.01 0.43 -16.16
C LEU A 413 -19.11 -0.24 -15.13
N ASP A 414 -18.20 0.53 -14.55
CA ASP A 414 -17.66 0.24 -13.24
C ASP A 414 -18.48 0.98 -12.18
N PHE A 415 -19.07 0.21 -11.26
CA PHE A 415 -19.92 0.73 -10.19
C PHE A 415 -19.12 1.41 -9.07
N HIS A 416 -17.85 1.10 -8.92
CA HIS A 416 -17.01 1.67 -7.88
C HIS A 416 -16.52 3.06 -8.28
N HIS A 417 -15.84 3.17 -9.42
CA HIS A 417 -15.36 4.42 -10.02
C HIS A 417 -16.48 5.47 -10.18
N HIS A 418 -17.68 5.03 -10.56
CA HIS A 418 -18.85 5.91 -10.67
C HIS A 418 -19.31 6.53 -9.33
N ASN A 419 -18.96 5.91 -8.19
CA ASN A 419 -19.23 6.42 -6.85
C ASN A 419 -18.04 7.21 -6.24
N ILE A 420 -17.04 7.53 -7.06
CA ILE A 420 -15.87 8.36 -6.71
C ILE A 420 -15.91 9.69 -7.50
N VAL A 421 -16.12 9.63 -8.82
CA VAL A 421 -16.16 10.83 -9.67
C VAL A 421 -17.54 11.47 -9.64
N PHE A 422 -17.70 12.49 -8.80
CA PHE A 422 -18.91 13.29 -8.67
C PHE A 422 -18.93 14.45 -9.68
N ASP A 423 -20.06 14.61 -10.37
CA ASP A 423 -20.45 15.86 -11.03
C ASP A 423 -21.34 16.67 -10.06
N PRO A 424 -21.32 18.02 -10.05
CA PRO A 424 -22.21 18.83 -9.21
C PRO A 424 -23.72 18.57 -9.37
N CYS A 425 -24.17 17.91 -10.45
CA CYS A 425 -25.57 17.47 -10.62
C CYS A 425 -25.83 15.98 -10.30
N MET A 426 -24.84 15.24 -9.82
CA MET A 426 -24.95 13.82 -9.44
C MET A 426 -25.09 13.62 -7.93
N HIS A 427 -25.72 12.51 -7.54
CA HIS A 427 -25.83 12.08 -6.16
C HIS A 427 -25.17 10.73 -5.91
N GLU A 428 -24.80 10.49 -4.66
CA GLU A 428 -24.01 9.34 -4.28
C GLU A 428 -24.81 8.02 -4.33
N GLY A 429 -24.32 7.05 -5.09
CA GLY A 429 -24.87 5.71 -5.16
C GLY A 429 -25.74 5.39 -6.38
N THR A 430 -26.14 4.13 -6.51
CA THR A 430 -26.60 3.56 -7.78
C THR A 430 -27.99 3.95 -8.30
N LEU A 431 -28.73 4.87 -7.67
CA LEU A 431 -30.09 5.19 -8.09
C LEU A 431 -30.16 5.93 -9.44
N GLU A 432 -29.18 6.80 -9.73
CA GLU A 432 -29.20 7.63 -10.93
C GLU A 432 -28.74 6.84 -12.16
N ILE A 433 -27.65 6.07 -12.03
CA ILE A 433 -27.07 5.23 -13.09
C ILE A 433 -28.02 4.13 -13.60
N ILE A 434 -28.95 3.65 -12.76
CA ILE A 434 -29.99 2.69 -13.18
C ILE A 434 -30.79 3.22 -14.38
N ASN A 435 -31.05 4.53 -14.45
CA ASN A 435 -31.76 5.16 -15.57
C ASN A 435 -30.95 5.13 -16.88
N LEU A 436 -29.62 5.04 -16.79
CA LEU A 436 -28.72 4.93 -17.94
C LEU A 436 -28.47 3.49 -18.38
N PHE A 437 -28.83 2.47 -17.59
CA PHE A 437 -28.57 1.06 -17.92
C PHE A 437 -29.08 0.66 -19.31
N ASP A 438 -30.25 1.14 -19.73
CA ASP A 438 -30.80 0.84 -21.06
C ASP A 438 -30.07 1.56 -22.20
N ARG A 439 -29.43 2.72 -21.95
CA ARG A 439 -28.52 3.38 -22.91
C ARG A 439 -27.21 2.61 -23.00
N ILE A 440 -26.60 2.32 -21.85
CA ILE A 440 -25.37 1.52 -21.74
C ILE A 440 -25.55 0.17 -22.45
N LYS A 441 -26.62 -0.56 -22.15
CA LYS A 441 -26.97 -1.86 -22.78
C LYS A 441 -27.14 -1.77 -24.30
N LYS A 442 -27.67 -0.66 -24.84
CA LYS A 442 -27.73 -0.45 -26.30
C LYS A 442 -26.33 -0.38 -26.91
N THR A 443 -25.34 0.21 -26.24
CA THR A 443 -23.95 0.28 -26.76
C THR A 443 -23.34 -1.10 -27.01
N TRP A 444 -23.55 -2.06 -26.10
CA TRP A 444 -23.16 -3.48 -26.28
C TRP A 444 -23.99 -4.18 -27.36
N THR A 445 -25.31 -3.96 -27.33
CA THR A 445 -26.26 -4.62 -28.25
C THR A 445 -25.99 -4.26 -29.71
N ARG A 446 -25.61 -3.00 -30.02
CA ARG A 446 -25.26 -2.54 -31.38
C ARG A 446 -24.07 -3.28 -32.01
N LYS A 447 -23.20 -3.89 -31.20
CA LYS A 447 -22.05 -4.71 -31.66
C LYS A 447 -22.28 -6.23 -31.51
N SER A 448 -23.45 -6.66 -31.02
CA SER A 448 -23.76 -8.06 -30.69
C SER A 448 -22.76 -8.70 -29.71
N ILE A 449 -22.25 -7.89 -28.78
CA ILE A 449 -21.34 -8.32 -27.70
C ILE A 449 -22.19 -8.54 -26.44
N ARG A 450 -21.99 -9.64 -25.71
CA ARG A 450 -22.63 -9.85 -24.40
C ARG A 450 -22.15 -8.77 -23.43
N GLN A 451 -23.07 -8.02 -22.84
CA GLN A 451 -22.73 -6.98 -21.86
C GLN A 451 -21.91 -7.57 -20.70
N LYS A 452 -21.04 -6.74 -20.12
CA LYS A 452 -20.42 -6.97 -18.82
C LYS A 452 -20.48 -5.69 -17.98
N MET A 453 -20.19 -5.83 -16.69
CA MET A 453 -19.96 -4.74 -15.74
C MET A 453 -18.72 -5.06 -14.90
N HIS A 454 -18.13 -4.06 -14.27
CA HIS A 454 -17.09 -4.22 -13.25
C HIS A 454 -17.67 -3.92 -11.86
N TYR A 455 -17.10 -4.54 -10.83
CA TYR A 455 -17.48 -4.30 -9.45
C TYR A 455 -16.33 -4.52 -8.46
N SER A 456 -16.03 -3.46 -7.73
CA SER A 456 -15.26 -3.41 -6.50
C SER A 456 -16.06 -2.64 -5.44
N GLU A 457 -15.55 -2.66 -4.21
CA GLU A 457 -15.97 -1.78 -3.12
C GLU A 457 -14.70 -1.02 -2.67
N PRO A 458 -14.81 0.17 -2.08
CA PRO A 458 -13.65 0.84 -1.48
C PRO A 458 -13.15 0.04 -0.29
N THR A 459 -11.93 0.32 0.18
CA THR A 459 -11.48 -0.10 1.51
C THR A 459 -12.47 0.36 2.59
N ARG A 460 -12.40 -0.29 3.76
CA ARG A 460 -13.16 0.17 4.94
C ARG A 460 -12.59 1.52 5.41
N GLY A 461 -13.37 2.28 6.18
CA GLY A 461 -13.03 3.65 6.57
C GLY A 461 -13.29 4.67 5.46
N ALA A 462 -12.60 4.48 4.32
CA ALA A 462 -12.49 5.36 3.15
C ALA A 462 -13.56 6.48 3.01
N VAL A 463 -13.13 7.70 3.35
CA VAL A 463 -13.94 8.93 3.33
C VAL A 463 -13.53 9.88 2.22
N THR A 464 -12.23 10.16 2.03
CA THR A 464 -11.76 11.13 1.03
C THR A 464 -11.86 10.59 -0.41
N PRO A 465 -11.88 11.47 -1.43
CA PRO A 465 -11.82 11.04 -2.83
C PRO A 465 -10.58 10.20 -3.16
N HIS A 466 -9.47 10.38 -2.45
CA HIS A 466 -8.26 9.57 -2.63
C HIS A 466 -8.44 8.17 -2.02
N GLU A 467 -8.78 8.07 -0.73
CA GLU A 467 -8.95 6.78 -0.04
C GLU A 467 -9.94 5.86 -0.74
N ARG A 468 -11.06 6.41 -1.23
CA ARG A 468 -12.11 5.66 -1.94
C ARG A 468 -11.58 4.94 -3.19
N ARG A 469 -10.41 5.29 -3.71
CA ARG A 469 -9.79 4.61 -4.88
C ARG A 469 -9.10 3.31 -4.47
N LYS A 470 -8.68 3.14 -3.21
CA LYS A 470 -8.11 1.88 -2.70
C LYS A 470 -9.19 0.77 -2.77
N HIS A 471 -8.97 -0.28 -3.59
CA HIS A 471 -9.92 -1.40 -3.72
C HIS A 471 -9.91 -2.34 -2.51
N SER A 472 -11.10 -2.80 -2.10
CA SER A 472 -11.25 -3.76 -0.99
C SER A 472 -10.65 -5.14 -1.24
N ALA A 473 -10.38 -5.89 -0.16
CA ALA A 473 -9.91 -7.28 -0.22
C ALA A 473 -10.96 -8.23 -0.83
N ARG A 474 -12.19 -8.18 -0.33
CA ARG A 474 -13.40 -8.80 -0.90
C ARG A 474 -14.56 -7.81 -0.92
N VAL A 475 -15.48 -8.01 -1.85
CA VAL A 475 -16.75 -7.29 -1.93
C VAL A 475 -17.84 -8.01 -1.12
N LYS A 476 -18.70 -7.24 -0.44
CA LYS A 476 -19.71 -7.72 0.51
C LYS A 476 -21.04 -8.07 -0.16
N THR A 477 -21.38 -7.49 -1.31
CA THR A 477 -22.70 -7.68 -1.95
C THR A 477 -22.65 -7.75 -3.50
N LEU A 478 -23.81 -7.70 -4.16
CA LEU A 478 -23.94 -7.73 -5.62
C LEU A 478 -24.63 -6.45 -6.14
N PRO A 479 -24.11 -5.80 -7.21
CA PRO A 479 -24.72 -4.61 -7.80
C PRO A 479 -26.11 -4.89 -8.42
N PRO A 480 -26.96 -3.85 -8.57
CA PRO A 480 -28.36 -3.97 -9.01
C PRO A 480 -28.52 -4.25 -10.53
N CYS A 481 -27.72 -5.15 -11.07
CA CYS A 481 -27.71 -5.56 -12.46
C CYS A 481 -28.80 -6.61 -12.78
N VAL A 482 -28.85 -7.06 -14.05
CA VAL A 482 -29.73 -8.18 -14.44
C VAL A 482 -29.12 -9.53 -13.99
N PRO A 483 -29.92 -10.55 -13.59
CA PRO A 483 -29.38 -11.79 -13.02
C PRO A 483 -28.53 -12.65 -13.96
N ASP A 484 -28.49 -12.34 -15.26
CA ASP A 484 -27.70 -13.02 -16.29
C ASP A 484 -26.40 -12.28 -16.68
N MET A 485 -26.05 -11.19 -15.98
CA MET A 485 -24.88 -10.34 -16.25
C MET A 485 -23.53 -11.09 -16.14
N ASP A 486 -22.56 -10.73 -16.96
CA ASP A 486 -21.16 -11.10 -16.73
C ASP A 486 -20.49 -10.00 -15.88
N LEU A 487 -20.16 -10.31 -14.63
CA LEU A 487 -19.59 -9.37 -13.67
C LEU A 487 -18.13 -9.72 -13.37
N MET A 488 -17.23 -8.76 -13.55
CA MET A 488 -15.83 -8.87 -13.14
C MET A 488 -15.68 -8.29 -11.73
N ILE A 489 -15.03 -9.03 -10.84
CA ILE A 489 -14.75 -8.59 -9.48
C ILE A 489 -13.31 -8.07 -9.41
N GLU A 490 -13.15 -6.78 -9.09
CA GLU A 490 -11.90 -6.02 -9.20
C GLU A 490 -11.10 -5.92 -7.86
N ALA A 491 -11.46 -6.77 -6.88
CA ALA A 491 -10.93 -6.76 -5.50
C ALA A 491 -9.47 -7.24 -5.36
N LYS A 492 -8.80 -7.00 -4.21
CA LYS A 492 -7.41 -7.46 -3.95
C LYS A 492 -7.29 -9.00 -4.03
N ASP A 493 -8.21 -9.78 -3.43
CA ASP A 493 -8.11 -11.26 -3.32
C ASP A 493 -8.58 -12.08 -4.54
N LYS A 494 -8.84 -11.43 -5.68
CA LYS A 494 -9.12 -12.07 -6.99
C LYS A 494 -10.22 -13.15 -6.90
N GLU A 495 -9.89 -14.44 -7.07
CA GLU A 495 -10.88 -15.52 -7.07
C GLU A 495 -11.53 -15.77 -5.72
N GLN A 496 -10.90 -15.38 -4.60
CA GLN A 496 -11.48 -15.62 -3.27
C GLN A 496 -12.67 -14.71 -3.01
N ALA A 497 -12.63 -13.47 -3.48
CA ALA A 497 -13.77 -12.56 -3.47
C ALA A 497 -14.96 -13.13 -4.29
N VAL A 498 -14.67 -13.81 -5.41
CA VAL A 498 -15.68 -14.54 -6.19
C VAL A 498 -16.25 -15.72 -5.39
N PHE A 499 -15.41 -16.53 -4.73
CA PHE A 499 -15.86 -17.61 -3.85
C PHE A 499 -16.67 -17.11 -2.64
N GLU A 500 -16.35 -15.95 -2.08
CA GLU A 500 -17.10 -15.36 -0.98
C GLU A 500 -18.49 -14.90 -1.42
N LEU A 501 -18.62 -14.20 -2.56
CA LEU A 501 -19.92 -13.87 -3.15
C LEU A 501 -20.74 -15.14 -3.47
N MET A 502 -20.11 -16.14 -4.08
CA MET A 502 -20.75 -17.43 -4.37
C MET A 502 -21.28 -18.10 -3.11
N ARG A 503 -20.50 -18.13 -2.03
CA ARG A 503 -20.86 -18.74 -0.73
C ARG A 503 -21.97 -17.95 -0.03
N THR A 504 -21.85 -16.63 0.05
CA THR A 504 -22.78 -15.73 0.76
C THR A 504 -24.18 -15.75 0.14
N PHE A 505 -24.27 -15.67 -1.18
CA PHE A 505 -25.56 -15.68 -1.90
C PHE A 505 -25.96 -17.07 -2.44
N LYS A 506 -25.17 -18.11 -2.17
CA LYS A 506 -25.39 -19.50 -2.62
C LYS A 506 -25.57 -19.63 -4.13
N LEU A 507 -24.73 -18.91 -4.88
CA LEU A 507 -24.77 -18.84 -6.34
C LEU A 507 -24.37 -20.18 -6.97
N PRO A 508 -24.79 -20.49 -8.23
CA PRO A 508 -24.54 -21.80 -8.84
C PRO A 508 -23.06 -22.24 -8.78
N GLY A 509 -22.80 -23.38 -8.13
CA GLY A 509 -21.45 -23.91 -7.94
C GLY A 509 -20.74 -23.50 -6.63
N TRP A 510 -21.40 -22.77 -5.72
CA TRP A 510 -20.88 -22.43 -4.38
C TRP A 510 -20.40 -23.64 -3.57
N ASP A 511 -20.94 -24.82 -3.90
CA ASP A 511 -20.68 -26.08 -3.23
C ASP A 511 -19.39 -26.77 -3.73
N LYS A 512 -18.89 -26.41 -4.91
CA LYS A 512 -17.73 -27.04 -5.57
C LYS A 512 -16.40 -26.83 -4.85
N PHE A 513 -16.28 -25.78 -4.02
CA PHE A 513 -15.05 -25.39 -3.34
C PHE A 513 -15.13 -25.52 -1.81
N ASN A 514 -16.09 -26.30 -1.28
CA ASN A 514 -16.23 -26.57 0.15
C ASN A 514 -15.03 -27.32 0.79
N ASP A 515 -14.16 -27.92 -0.02
CA ASP A 515 -12.92 -28.58 0.41
C ASP A 515 -11.67 -27.68 0.29
N ILE A 516 -11.79 -26.52 -0.37
CA ILE A 516 -10.72 -25.51 -0.41
C ILE A 516 -10.67 -24.80 0.95
N VAL A 517 -9.47 -24.74 1.52
CA VAL A 517 -9.17 -23.82 2.63
C VAL A 517 -8.94 -22.42 2.04
N PRO A 518 -9.61 -21.35 2.53
CA PRO A 518 -9.28 -19.98 2.14
C PRO A 518 -7.76 -19.75 2.21
N TYR A 519 -7.20 -19.13 1.18
CA TYR A 519 -5.84 -18.61 1.23
C TYR A 519 -5.90 -17.31 2.04
N GLU A 520 -5.86 -17.44 3.35
CA GLU A 520 -5.60 -16.32 4.26
C GLU A 520 -4.27 -15.69 3.82
N ARG A 521 -4.30 -14.39 3.46
CA ARG A 521 -3.05 -13.67 3.23
C ARG A 521 -2.32 -13.49 4.56
N GLU A 522 -1.04 -13.18 4.52
CA GLU A 522 -0.28 -12.88 5.75
C GLU A 522 -0.68 -11.51 6.32
N ASP A 523 -1.21 -10.62 5.45
CA ASP A 523 -1.89 -9.35 5.72
C ASP A 523 -3.44 -9.46 5.75
N GLU A 524 -4.00 -10.54 6.33
CA GLU A 524 -5.43 -10.62 6.70
C GLU A 524 -5.62 -10.96 8.20
N PRO A 525 -6.34 -10.13 8.99
CA PRO A 525 -6.51 -10.37 10.43
C PRO A 525 -7.32 -11.64 10.73
N ARG A 526 -6.70 -12.55 11.51
CA ARG A 526 -7.17 -13.93 11.71
C ARG A 526 -8.37 -14.03 12.65
N LYS A 527 -9.43 -14.72 12.21
CA LYS A 527 -10.66 -14.91 13.04
C LYS A 527 -10.47 -15.98 14.13
N ALA A 528 -10.47 -15.54 15.38
CA ALA A 528 -10.20 -16.35 16.57
C ALA A 528 -11.10 -17.61 16.72
N ILE A 529 -10.47 -18.79 16.74
CA ILE A 529 -11.17 -20.08 16.85
C ILE A 529 -11.52 -20.39 18.31
N LYS A 530 -12.80 -20.23 18.68
CA LYS A 530 -13.33 -20.44 20.05
C LYS A 530 -13.18 -21.89 20.53
N LYS A 531 -12.09 -22.18 21.26
CA LYS A 531 -11.81 -23.49 21.90
C LYS A 531 -12.84 -23.80 23.00
N LYS A 532 -13.31 -25.06 23.07
CA LYS A 532 -14.17 -25.56 24.17
C LYS A 532 -13.33 -26.05 25.37
N PRO A 533 -13.78 -25.86 26.62
CA PRO A 533 -12.97 -26.14 27.81
C PRO A 533 -12.80 -27.64 28.08
N LYS A 534 -11.54 -28.09 28.26
CA LYS A 534 -11.22 -29.44 28.79
C LYS A 534 -11.13 -29.39 30.32
N LYS A 535 -11.77 -30.35 31.01
CA LYS A 535 -11.66 -30.55 32.47
C LYS A 535 -10.36 -31.29 32.81
N GLY A 536 -9.68 -30.88 33.89
CA GLY A 536 -8.39 -31.43 34.31
C GLY A 536 -8.44 -32.55 35.39
N LYS A 537 -7.25 -32.79 35.99
CA LYS A 537 -6.79 -33.94 36.84
C LYS A 537 -6.15 -35.08 36.01
N ARG A 538 -5.05 -35.72 36.46
CA ARG A 538 -4.28 -35.60 37.74
C ARG A 538 -2.79 -36.02 37.53
N LYS A 539 -1.88 -35.51 38.37
CA LYS A 539 -0.43 -35.86 38.41
C LYS A 539 -0.16 -37.28 38.94
N SER A 540 0.96 -37.91 38.52
CA SER A 540 2.00 -38.56 39.37
C SER A 540 3.21 -38.99 38.46
N PRO A 541 4.40 -39.41 38.96
CA PRO A 541 5.65 -38.72 38.56
C PRO A 541 6.86 -39.59 38.12
N GLY A 542 7.94 -38.95 37.64
CA GLY A 542 9.25 -39.58 37.43
C GLY A 542 10.35 -38.61 36.95
N SER A 543 11.54 -38.72 37.57
CA SER A 543 12.88 -38.14 37.30
C SER A 543 13.28 -37.84 35.83
N SER A 544 14.28 -37.00 35.54
CA SER A 544 15.46 -36.60 36.35
C SER A 544 15.92 -35.13 36.14
N GLU A 545 16.83 -34.69 37.01
CA GLU A 545 17.52 -33.37 36.98
C GLU A 545 18.63 -33.32 35.92
N GLU A 546 18.93 -32.12 35.38
CA GLU A 546 20.28 -31.53 35.39
C GLU A 546 20.19 -30.00 35.13
N CYS A 547 21.26 -29.27 35.47
CA CYS A 547 21.21 -27.82 35.78
C CYS A 547 21.21 -26.87 34.58
N GLU A 548 20.55 -25.71 34.74
CA GLU A 548 20.97 -24.41 34.18
C GLU A 548 20.93 -23.35 35.31
N ASP A 549 21.71 -22.29 35.22
CA ASP A 549 22.02 -21.39 36.35
C ASP A 549 20.88 -20.41 36.73
N ASP A 550 20.67 -20.23 38.04
CA ASP A 550 19.75 -19.23 38.59
C ASP A 550 20.23 -17.79 38.31
N ILE A 551 19.56 -17.09 37.40
CA ILE A 551 19.69 -15.65 37.24
C ILE A 551 18.93 -14.97 38.38
N GLU A 552 19.63 -14.43 39.38
CA GLU A 552 19.05 -13.61 40.44
C GLU A 552 18.47 -12.29 39.86
N VAL A 553 17.22 -12.32 39.41
CA VAL A 553 16.47 -11.13 39.01
C VAL A 553 16.30 -10.23 40.25
N PRO A 554 16.82 -8.98 40.25
CA PRO A 554 16.90 -8.19 41.48
C PRO A 554 15.52 -7.86 42.08
N GLU A 555 15.33 -8.22 43.35
CA GLU A 555 14.16 -7.81 44.13
C GLU A 555 14.25 -6.33 44.51
N ARG A 556 13.80 -5.44 43.61
CA ARG A 556 13.46 -4.05 43.95
C ARG A 556 11.96 -3.80 43.86
N VAL A 557 11.35 -3.81 45.04
CA VAL A 557 10.15 -3.09 45.48
C VAL A 557 9.22 -2.60 44.35
N VAL A 558 8.19 -3.39 44.07
CA VAL A 558 6.91 -2.89 43.56
C VAL A 558 6.40 -1.85 44.56
N THR A 559 6.08 -0.62 44.14
CA THR A 559 5.64 0.41 45.09
C THR A 559 4.21 0.10 45.59
N PRO A 560 3.80 0.61 46.77
CA PRO A 560 2.42 0.47 47.23
C PRO A 560 1.38 1.01 46.24
N GLU A 561 1.78 1.95 45.38
CA GLU A 561 1.00 2.52 44.30
C GLU A 561 0.84 1.53 43.15
N ASP A 562 1.93 0.89 42.71
CA ASP A 562 1.91 -0.15 41.67
C ASP A 562 1.08 -1.37 42.10
N GLU A 563 1.13 -1.75 43.38
CA GLU A 563 0.25 -2.81 43.91
C GLU A 563 -1.23 -2.43 43.88
N LYS A 564 -1.58 -1.16 44.17
CA LYS A 564 -2.98 -0.67 44.09
C LYS A 564 -3.45 -0.68 42.64
N PHE A 565 -2.60 -0.20 41.73
CA PHE A 565 -2.86 -0.20 40.30
C PHE A 565 -3.09 -1.61 39.75
N LEU A 566 -2.20 -2.57 40.06
CA LEU A 566 -2.34 -3.95 39.58
C LEU A 566 -3.61 -4.62 40.14
N ARG A 567 -3.94 -4.40 41.43
CA ARG A 567 -5.19 -4.90 42.03
C ARG A 567 -6.44 -4.27 41.41
N TRP A 568 -6.39 -2.97 41.09
CA TRP A 568 -7.45 -2.27 40.38
C TRP A 568 -7.64 -2.82 38.97
N PHE A 569 -6.55 -2.96 38.21
CA PHE A 569 -6.55 -3.51 36.85
C PHE A 569 -7.12 -4.94 36.83
N GLN A 570 -6.65 -5.81 37.72
CA GLN A 570 -7.16 -7.18 37.88
C GLN A 570 -8.62 -7.26 38.38
N SER A 571 -9.20 -6.15 38.86
CA SER A 571 -10.63 -6.08 39.23
C SER A 571 -11.54 -5.69 38.05
N LEU A 572 -10.98 -5.19 36.95
CA LEU A 572 -11.74 -4.81 35.76
C LEU A 572 -12.33 -6.05 35.05
N PRO A 573 -13.64 -6.10 34.76
CA PRO A 573 -14.25 -7.27 34.13
C PRO A 573 -13.64 -7.58 32.75
N GLY A 574 -12.94 -8.71 32.64
CA GLY A 574 -12.27 -9.17 31.41
C GLY A 574 -10.77 -8.90 31.37
N ALA A 575 -10.20 -8.18 32.34
CA ALA A 575 -8.76 -8.03 32.43
C ALA A 575 -8.05 -9.36 32.77
N THR A 576 -6.85 -9.55 32.21
CA THR A 576 -5.95 -10.65 32.58
C THR A 576 -4.53 -10.13 32.73
N PHE A 577 -3.74 -10.74 33.60
CA PHE A 577 -2.31 -10.46 33.78
C PHE A 577 -1.62 -11.77 34.14
N SER A 578 -0.55 -12.13 33.43
CA SER A 578 0.11 -13.44 33.58
C SER A 578 1.03 -13.47 34.81
N ASP A 579 1.05 -14.58 35.54
CA ASP A 579 1.99 -14.83 36.64
C ASP A 579 3.47 -14.87 36.15
N ALA A 580 3.68 -14.99 34.84
CA ALA A 580 5.00 -15.02 34.19
C ALA A 580 5.64 -13.64 33.96
N ILE A 581 4.99 -12.54 34.37
CA ILE A 581 5.48 -11.17 34.21
C ILE A 581 5.32 -10.35 35.50
N ARG A 582 6.08 -9.25 35.63
CA ARG A 582 6.03 -8.34 36.79
C ARG A 582 6.34 -6.89 36.38
N ILE A 583 5.56 -5.94 36.89
CA ILE A 583 5.87 -4.51 36.83
C ILE A 583 7.09 -4.22 37.73
N VAL A 584 8.05 -3.45 37.21
CA VAL A 584 9.29 -3.05 37.92
C VAL A 584 9.64 -1.58 37.70
N ASP A 585 10.34 -1.00 38.66
CA ASP A 585 10.92 0.34 38.56
C ASP A 585 12.31 0.25 37.91
N LEU A 586 12.47 0.91 36.75
CA LEU A 586 13.69 0.93 35.95
C LEU A 586 14.26 2.36 35.81
N ARG A 587 13.83 3.29 36.69
CA ARG A 587 14.30 4.68 36.70
C ARG A 587 15.81 4.81 36.98
N ASP A 588 16.43 3.83 37.62
CA ASP A 588 17.89 3.81 37.85
C ASP A 588 18.72 3.61 36.57
N ARG A 589 18.13 3.02 35.53
CA ARG A 589 18.63 2.98 34.14
C ARG A 589 17.92 3.96 33.20
N ASN A 590 17.21 4.96 33.73
CA ASN A 590 16.41 5.97 33.02
C ASN A 590 15.21 5.44 32.21
N ALA A 591 14.79 4.18 32.40
CA ALA A 591 13.73 3.52 31.63
C ALA A 591 12.38 3.46 32.37
N GLY A 592 12.02 4.53 33.08
CA GLY A 592 10.69 4.68 33.70
C GLY A 592 10.24 3.51 34.59
N ARG A 593 8.97 3.14 34.47
CA ARG A 593 8.47 1.81 34.86
C ARG A 593 8.53 0.90 33.64
N GLY A 594 8.72 -0.40 33.85
CA GLY A 594 8.66 -1.40 32.78
C GLY A 594 8.01 -2.70 33.26
N ILE A 595 7.87 -3.67 32.36
CA ILE A 595 7.43 -5.03 32.67
C ILE A 595 8.57 -5.98 32.32
N ILE A 596 8.90 -6.93 33.20
CA ILE A 596 9.89 -7.99 32.95
C ILE A 596 9.27 -9.38 33.06
N ALA A 597 9.86 -10.34 32.36
CA ALA A 597 9.56 -11.76 32.50
C ALA A 597 10.10 -12.32 33.84
N THR A 598 9.28 -13.07 34.58
CA THR A 598 9.68 -13.73 35.84
C THR A 598 10.17 -15.17 35.63
N GLN A 599 9.93 -15.71 34.44
CA GLN A 599 10.30 -17.04 33.97
C GLN A 599 10.34 -17.01 32.43
N ASP A 600 10.94 -18.02 31.79
CA ASP A 600 10.92 -18.13 30.33
C ASP A 600 9.50 -18.13 29.76
N ILE A 601 9.28 -17.31 28.72
CA ILE A 601 8.02 -17.13 28.01
C ILE A 601 8.20 -17.62 26.57
N ALA A 602 7.26 -18.43 26.08
CA ALA A 602 7.24 -18.87 24.68
C ALA A 602 6.73 -17.75 23.74
N PRO A 603 7.06 -17.76 22.44
CA PRO A 603 6.36 -16.93 21.45
C PRO A 603 4.86 -17.27 21.43
N GLU A 604 4.04 -16.35 20.91
CA GLU A 604 2.57 -16.45 20.83
C GLU A 604 1.89 -16.58 22.22
N THR A 605 2.54 -16.10 23.29
CA THR A 605 1.98 -16.13 24.65
C THR A 605 1.32 -14.79 24.98
N THR A 606 0.02 -14.80 25.26
CA THR A 606 -0.69 -13.63 25.81
C THR A 606 -0.16 -13.30 27.20
N LEU A 607 0.41 -12.10 27.35
CA LEU A 607 1.02 -11.59 28.57
C LEU A 607 -0.03 -10.95 29.49
N PHE A 608 -0.94 -10.15 28.91
CA PHE A 608 -2.07 -9.54 29.60
C PHE A 608 -3.20 -9.17 28.61
N THR A 609 -4.39 -8.89 29.15
CA THR A 609 -5.58 -8.46 28.41
C THR A 609 -6.20 -7.25 29.10
N ILE A 610 -6.55 -6.24 28.34
CA ILE A 610 -7.11 -4.96 28.80
C ILE A 610 -8.52 -4.84 28.24
N PRO A 611 -9.60 -4.79 29.06
CA PRO A 611 -10.95 -4.60 28.53
C PRO A 611 -11.11 -3.15 28.06
N ARG A 612 -11.76 -2.92 26.90
CA ARG A 612 -11.93 -1.57 26.33
C ARG A 612 -12.61 -0.57 27.27
N LYS A 613 -13.45 -1.06 28.20
CA LYS A 613 -14.11 -0.27 29.25
C LYS A 613 -13.19 0.22 30.38
N GLY A 614 -11.93 -0.24 30.43
CA GLY A 614 -10.90 0.25 31.34
C GLY A 614 -10.08 1.41 30.79
N ILE A 615 -10.21 1.71 29.49
CA ILE A 615 -9.45 2.74 28.76
C ILE A 615 -10.08 4.11 29.00
N ILE A 616 -9.29 5.19 29.11
CA ILE A 616 -9.81 6.56 29.21
C ILE A 616 -9.94 7.15 27.80
N ASN A 617 -11.16 7.43 27.37
CA ASN A 617 -11.46 8.19 26.16
C ASN A 617 -12.79 8.97 26.32
N ILE A 618 -13.26 9.62 25.25
CA ILE A 618 -14.53 10.37 25.23
C ILE A 618 -15.78 9.47 25.37
N GLU A 619 -15.71 8.19 25.01
CA GLU A 619 -16.85 7.25 25.15
C GLU A 619 -16.99 6.72 26.59
N THR A 620 -15.88 6.46 27.27
CA THR A 620 -15.84 5.82 28.60
C THR A 620 -16.05 6.81 29.73
N SER A 621 -15.62 8.07 29.59
CA SER A 621 -15.87 9.10 30.61
C SER A 621 -17.35 9.52 30.65
N GLU A 622 -17.75 10.07 31.80
CA GLU A 622 -19.06 10.70 31.99
C GLU A 622 -19.06 12.21 31.62
N LEU A 623 -17.92 12.79 31.22
CA LEU A 623 -17.85 14.23 30.91
C LEU A 623 -18.68 14.65 29.67
N PRO A 624 -18.59 14.00 28.49
CA PRO A 624 -19.36 14.44 27.32
C PRO A 624 -20.88 14.36 27.52
N LYS A 625 -21.34 13.41 28.36
CA LYS A 625 -22.74 13.27 28.78
C LYS A 625 -23.23 14.42 29.68
N LYS A 626 -22.31 15.18 30.28
CA LYS A 626 -22.58 16.34 31.16
C LYS A 626 -22.39 17.69 30.46
N LEU A 627 -21.56 17.73 29.41
CA LEU A 627 -21.31 18.90 28.58
C LEU A 627 -21.50 18.54 27.08
N PRO A 628 -22.71 18.14 26.64
CA PRO A 628 -22.94 17.77 25.24
C PRO A 628 -22.53 18.90 24.30
N ASP A 629 -22.94 20.14 24.58
CA ASP A 629 -22.64 21.37 23.81
C ASP A 629 -21.13 21.64 23.57
N VAL A 630 -20.23 20.91 24.23
CA VAL A 630 -18.76 21.02 24.12
C VAL A 630 -18.14 19.86 23.31
N PHE A 631 -18.84 18.72 23.21
CA PHE A 631 -18.36 17.48 22.59
C PHE A 631 -19.26 16.98 21.42
N ASP A 632 -20.39 17.64 21.16
CA ASP A 632 -21.37 17.23 20.13
C ASP A 632 -20.96 17.73 18.75
N LEU A 633 -20.19 16.90 18.03
CA LEU A 633 -19.63 17.20 16.70
C LEU A 633 -20.70 17.38 15.60
N ASP A 634 -21.93 16.89 15.80
CA ASP A 634 -23.03 16.98 14.82
C ASP A 634 -24.03 18.11 15.17
N GLY A 635 -23.80 18.89 16.24
CA GLY A 635 -24.87 19.58 16.97
C GLY A 635 -25.24 21.02 16.55
N GLN A 636 -24.33 21.84 16.00
CA GLN A 636 -24.59 23.27 15.77
C GLN A 636 -24.87 23.61 14.29
N MET A 637 -26.16 23.80 13.99
CA MET A 637 -26.70 24.23 12.69
C MET A 637 -27.80 25.29 12.91
N VAL A 638 -27.43 26.51 13.31
CA VAL A 638 -28.36 27.66 13.39
C VAL A 638 -27.66 29.02 13.25
N ASP A 639 -28.26 29.86 12.40
CA ASP A 639 -28.27 31.34 12.32
C ASP A 639 -26.95 32.15 12.20
N ASP A 640 -26.92 33.07 11.23
CA ASP A 640 -25.72 33.73 10.64
C ASP A 640 -25.06 34.89 11.44
N ASP A 641 -25.37 35.12 12.72
CA ASP A 641 -25.15 36.45 13.37
C ASP A 641 -24.45 36.50 14.78
N GLU A 642 -23.91 35.40 15.33
CA GLU A 642 -23.01 35.44 16.52
C GLU A 642 -21.76 34.53 16.35
N ASP A 643 -20.64 34.87 17.02
CA ASP A 643 -19.32 34.23 16.85
C ASP A 643 -19.31 32.72 17.21
N VAL A 644 -19.51 31.83 16.24
CA VAL A 644 -19.50 30.37 16.43
C VAL A 644 -18.10 29.86 16.74
N VAL A 645 -17.92 29.29 17.94
CA VAL A 645 -16.68 28.60 18.33
C VAL A 645 -16.66 27.21 17.67
N PRO A 646 -15.61 26.85 16.89
CA PRO A 646 -15.56 25.57 16.18
C PRO A 646 -15.53 24.36 17.14
N PRO A 647 -15.97 23.16 16.69
CA PRO A 647 -16.03 21.94 17.50
C PRO A 647 -14.63 21.48 17.95
N MET A 648 -14.53 20.85 19.12
CA MET A 648 -13.25 20.39 19.65
C MET A 648 -12.71 19.17 18.89
N ASP A 649 -11.44 19.26 18.50
CA ASP A 649 -10.63 18.14 18.01
C ASP A 649 -10.47 17.03 19.06
N SER A 650 -10.17 15.82 18.61
CA SER A 650 -10.03 14.65 19.48
C SER A 650 -8.93 14.81 20.54
N TRP A 651 -7.88 15.57 20.25
CA TRP A 651 -6.77 15.86 21.17
C TRP A 651 -7.18 16.76 22.33
N SER A 652 -7.74 17.95 22.04
CA SER A 652 -8.34 18.87 23.01
C SER A 652 -9.42 18.20 23.84
N SER A 653 -10.24 17.36 23.20
CA SER A 653 -11.30 16.58 23.84
C SER A 653 -10.75 15.57 24.85
N LEU A 654 -9.71 14.81 24.49
CA LEU A 654 -9.06 13.87 25.39
C LEU A 654 -8.32 14.58 26.54
N ILE A 655 -7.65 15.70 26.27
CA ILE A 655 -7.05 16.55 27.32
C ILE A 655 -8.12 17.00 28.33
N LEU A 656 -9.28 17.49 27.87
CA LEU A 656 -10.34 17.95 28.77
C LEU A 656 -10.93 16.81 29.61
N VAL A 657 -11.11 15.61 29.02
CA VAL A 657 -11.51 14.39 29.73
C VAL A 657 -10.47 14.00 30.80
N MET A 658 -9.17 14.02 30.47
CA MET A 658 -8.12 13.70 31.45
C MET A 658 -8.02 14.74 32.58
N ILE A 659 -8.17 16.04 32.28
CA ILE A 659 -8.24 17.10 33.29
C ILE A 659 -9.44 16.85 34.24
N TYR A 660 -10.60 16.50 33.68
CA TYR A 660 -11.80 16.19 34.47
C TYR A 660 -11.59 14.97 35.38
N GLU A 661 -11.19 13.81 34.85
CA GLU A 661 -11.00 12.59 35.64
C GLU A 661 -9.90 12.78 36.71
N TYR A 662 -8.83 13.51 36.39
CA TYR A 662 -7.78 13.88 37.35
C TYR A 662 -8.32 14.75 38.49
N LEU A 663 -9.12 15.77 38.19
CA LEU A 663 -9.70 16.69 39.17
C LEU A 663 -10.82 16.06 40.03
N GLN A 664 -11.46 14.97 39.58
CA GLN A 664 -12.36 14.17 40.42
C GLN A 664 -11.63 13.47 41.59
N GLY A 665 -10.31 13.28 41.50
CA GLY A 665 -9.51 12.64 42.55
C GLY A 665 -10.04 11.25 42.92
N ASP A 666 -10.24 10.99 44.22
CA ASP A 666 -10.74 9.71 44.74
C ASP A 666 -12.16 9.34 44.27
N MET A 667 -12.86 10.22 43.54
CA MET A 667 -14.15 9.92 42.91
C MET A 667 -14.03 9.37 41.48
N SER A 668 -12.86 9.45 40.83
CA SER A 668 -12.65 8.84 39.50
C SER A 668 -12.39 7.34 39.61
N SER A 669 -13.05 6.56 38.74
CA SER A 669 -12.77 5.13 38.56
C SER A 669 -11.33 4.85 38.12
N TRP A 670 -10.62 5.83 37.56
CA TRP A 670 -9.23 5.68 37.09
C TRP A 670 -8.18 6.24 38.06
N LYS A 671 -8.56 6.66 39.28
CA LYS A 671 -7.62 7.20 40.27
C LYS A 671 -6.36 6.33 40.50
N PRO A 672 -6.42 4.98 40.60
CA PRO A 672 -5.22 4.14 40.76
C PRO A 672 -4.29 4.13 39.54
N TYR A 673 -4.80 4.49 38.36
CA TYR A 673 -4.02 4.64 37.13
C TYR A 673 -3.32 6.01 37.08
N PHE A 674 -4.02 7.10 37.43
CA PHE A 674 -3.38 8.41 37.62
C PHE A 674 -2.27 8.41 38.69
N ASP A 675 -2.33 7.53 39.69
CA ASP A 675 -1.28 7.37 40.70
C ASP A 675 0.00 6.67 40.19
N VAL A 676 -0.01 6.04 39.00
CA VAL A 676 1.18 5.42 38.38
C VAL A 676 1.68 6.15 37.12
N LEU A 677 0.92 7.09 36.57
CA LEU A 677 1.37 7.97 35.49
C LEU A 677 2.55 8.89 35.91
N PRO A 678 3.39 9.38 34.98
CA PRO A 678 4.48 10.28 35.29
C PRO A 678 3.99 11.69 35.69
N SER A 679 4.59 12.25 36.74
CA SER A 679 4.33 13.62 37.21
C SER A 679 5.35 14.65 36.69
N THR A 680 6.37 14.19 35.97
CA THR A 680 7.49 14.97 35.43
C THR A 680 7.91 14.40 34.08
N PHE A 681 8.25 15.25 33.11
CA PHE A 681 8.57 14.87 31.75
C PHE A 681 9.93 15.42 31.30
N ASP A 682 10.56 14.72 30.37
CA ASP A 682 11.80 15.13 29.70
C ASP A 682 11.61 15.44 28.21
N THR A 683 10.37 15.62 27.74
CA THR A 683 10.07 16.17 26.41
C THR A 683 10.48 17.65 26.32
N PRO A 684 10.92 18.14 25.13
CA PRO A 684 11.46 19.50 24.94
C PRO A 684 10.58 20.66 25.44
N MET A 685 9.26 20.51 25.50
CA MET A 685 8.35 21.57 25.99
C MET A 685 8.52 21.94 27.48
N PHE A 686 9.18 21.07 28.27
CA PHE A 686 9.55 21.33 29.68
C PHE A 686 11.03 21.69 29.86
N TRP A 687 11.75 21.94 28.76
CA TRP A 687 13.14 22.37 28.79
C TRP A 687 13.22 23.89 28.89
N SER A 688 14.30 24.38 29.50
CA SER A 688 14.70 25.79 29.48
C SER A 688 15.35 26.16 28.15
N GLU A 689 15.42 27.45 27.81
CA GLU A 689 16.11 27.91 26.60
C GLU A 689 17.61 27.55 26.57
N GLU A 690 18.25 27.39 27.73
CA GLU A 690 19.64 26.91 27.82
C GLU A 690 19.75 25.42 27.44
N GLU A 691 18.78 24.60 27.84
CA GLU A 691 18.69 23.19 27.44
C GLU A 691 18.30 23.04 25.96
N LEU A 692 17.32 23.81 25.48
CA LEU A 692 16.92 23.83 24.07
C LEU A 692 18.05 24.33 23.16
N GLY A 693 18.89 25.25 23.64
CA GLY A 693 20.13 25.67 22.96
C GLY A 693 21.11 24.51 22.71
N GLN A 694 21.04 23.42 23.48
CA GLN A 694 21.91 22.25 23.29
C GLN A 694 21.50 21.38 22.10
N LEU A 695 20.29 21.56 21.54
CA LEU A 695 19.88 20.94 20.27
C LEU A 695 20.57 21.61 19.05
N GLN A 696 21.29 22.72 19.25
CA GLN A 696 22.09 23.40 18.23
C GLN A 696 21.30 23.73 16.96
N SER A 697 21.61 23.06 15.83
CA SER A 697 20.98 23.27 14.51
C SER A 697 19.92 22.21 14.17
N SER A 698 19.56 21.33 15.10
CA SER A 698 18.49 20.35 14.91
C SER A 698 17.17 21.05 14.62
N HIS A 699 16.46 20.61 13.57
CA HIS A 699 15.15 21.17 13.20
C HIS A 699 14.08 20.90 14.27
N MET A 700 14.33 19.99 15.23
CA MET A 700 13.43 19.74 16.36
C MET A 700 12.94 21.03 17.06
N ARG A 701 13.76 22.09 17.13
CA ARG A 701 13.41 23.33 17.82
C ARG A 701 12.20 24.06 17.23
N SER A 702 11.95 23.99 15.92
CA SER A 702 10.73 24.54 15.29
C SER A 702 9.50 23.71 15.66
N LYS A 703 9.66 22.39 15.76
CA LYS A 703 8.58 21.39 15.91
C LYS A 703 8.13 21.15 17.36
N ILE A 704 8.43 22.06 18.30
CA ILE A 704 8.06 21.93 19.74
C ILE A 704 6.62 22.39 20.03
N GLY A 705 6.04 23.29 19.22
CA GLY A 705 4.62 23.69 19.29
C GLY A 705 4.12 24.43 20.55
N LYS A 706 4.97 24.62 21.58
CA LYS A 706 4.55 25.06 22.93
C LYS A 706 3.66 26.31 22.97
N ALA A 707 3.95 27.33 22.17
CA ALA A 707 3.17 28.57 22.16
C ALA A 707 1.72 28.34 21.67
N SER A 708 1.55 27.56 20.60
CA SER A 708 0.23 27.15 20.08
C SER A 708 -0.54 26.31 21.10
N ALA A 709 0.14 25.40 21.81
CA ALA A 709 -0.48 24.63 22.88
C ALA A 709 -0.96 25.52 24.05
N GLU A 710 -0.16 26.50 24.49
CA GLU A 710 -0.59 27.47 25.52
C GLU A 710 -1.75 28.36 25.04
N GLU A 711 -1.76 28.76 23.77
CA GLU A 711 -2.85 29.53 23.16
C GLU A 711 -4.16 28.73 23.13
N MET A 712 -4.13 27.47 22.67
CA MET A 712 -5.29 26.58 22.69
C MET A 712 -5.80 26.31 24.12
N PHE A 713 -4.90 26.04 25.08
CA PHE A 713 -5.30 25.82 26.47
C PHE A 713 -5.98 27.04 27.09
N ARG A 714 -5.47 28.25 26.81
CA ARG A 714 -6.00 29.51 27.36
C ARG A 714 -7.25 30.01 26.64
N GLY A 715 -7.32 29.87 25.32
CA GLY A 715 -8.46 30.29 24.50
C GLY A 715 -9.64 29.32 24.55
N ARG A 716 -9.39 28.01 24.72
CA ARG A 716 -10.41 26.96 24.60
C ARG A 716 -10.71 26.25 25.91
N LEU A 717 -9.70 25.62 26.53
CA LEU A 717 -9.91 24.72 27.68
C LEU A 717 -10.23 25.47 28.98
N LEU A 718 -9.48 26.54 29.29
CA LEU A 718 -9.72 27.33 30.51
C LEU A 718 -11.15 27.91 30.57
N PRO A 719 -11.71 28.55 29.53
CA PRO A 719 -13.10 29.02 29.54
C PRO A 719 -14.11 27.91 29.83
N ILE A 720 -13.94 26.71 29.26
CA ILE A 720 -14.84 25.57 29.50
C ILE A 720 -14.77 25.11 30.96
N ILE A 721 -13.56 24.97 31.52
CA ILE A 721 -13.36 24.57 32.92
C ILE A 721 -13.94 25.63 33.87
N ARG A 722 -13.69 26.92 33.63
CA ARG A 722 -14.16 28.03 34.47
C ARG A 722 -15.68 28.23 34.40
N LYS A 723 -16.28 28.15 33.21
CA LYS A 723 -17.75 28.22 33.03
C LYS A 723 -18.48 27.09 33.76
N ASN A 724 -17.83 25.93 33.91
CA ASN A 724 -18.41 24.71 34.46
C ASN A 724 -17.74 24.24 35.76
N ALA A 725 -17.19 25.15 36.57
CA ALA A 725 -16.33 24.80 37.71
C ALA A 725 -16.94 23.78 38.69
N GLY A 726 -18.26 23.78 38.89
CA GLY A 726 -18.98 22.78 39.70
C GLY A 726 -18.94 21.33 39.19
N LEU A 727 -18.49 21.10 37.94
CA LEU A 727 -18.22 19.77 37.37
C LEU A 727 -16.75 19.34 37.49
N PHE A 728 -15.85 20.28 37.79
CA PHE A 728 -14.39 20.06 37.89
C PHE A 728 -13.93 20.35 39.34
N PRO A 729 -13.97 19.37 40.26
CA PRO A 729 -13.66 19.62 41.66
C PRO A 729 -12.28 20.23 41.87
N SER A 730 -12.13 21.06 42.89
CA SER A 730 -10.89 21.80 43.19
C SER A 730 -10.45 22.83 42.13
N SER A 731 -11.08 22.94 40.95
CA SER A 731 -10.71 23.94 39.92
C SER A 731 -10.78 25.38 40.43
N GLU A 732 -11.81 25.71 41.22
CA GLU A 732 -11.97 27.02 41.89
C GLU A 732 -10.81 27.38 42.84
N SER A 733 -10.11 26.37 43.36
CA SER A 733 -8.98 26.57 44.29
C SER A 733 -7.63 26.73 43.59
N LYS A 734 -7.59 26.64 42.25
CA LYS A 734 -6.39 26.71 41.42
C LYS A 734 -6.34 27.98 40.58
N SER A 735 -5.15 28.54 40.36
CA SER A 735 -4.96 29.62 39.38
C SER A 735 -5.09 29.12 37.94
N ASP A 736 -5.18 30.03 36.97
CA ASP A 736 -5.22 29.67 35.55
C ASP A 736 -3.88 29.06 35.08
N GLU A 737 -2.76 29.50 35.66
CA GLU A 737 -1.43 28.94 35.45
C GLU A 737 -1.34 27.50 35.98
N GLU A 738 -1.89 27.22 37.17
CA GLU A 738 -1.95 25.86 37.71
C GLU A 738 -2.80 24.92 36.83
N LEU A 739 -3.86 25.43 36.20
CA LEU A 739 -4.68 24.65 35.27
C LEU A 739 -3.99 24.45 33.92
N VAL A 740 -3.26 25.45 33.41
CA VAL A 740 -2.39 25.31 32.21
C VAL A 740 -1.24 24.33 32.46
N GLU A 741 -0.66 24.33 33.66
CA GLU A 741 0.31 23.30 34.08
C GLU A 741 -0.29 21.88 34.05
N VAL A 742 -1.55 21.71 34.48
CA VAL A 742 -2.24 20.41 34.39
C VAL A 742 -2.55 20.07 32.94
N ALA A 743 -2.99 21.02 32.10
CA ALA A 743 -3.22 20.81 30.68
C ALA A 743 -1.94 20.38 29.93
N HIS A 744 -0.79 21.02 30.20
CA HIS A 744 0.50 20.56 29.68
C HIS A 744 0.84 19.14 30.11
N LYS A 745 0.64 18.80 31.39
CA LYS A 745 0.90 17.43 31.91
C LYS A 745 0.02 16.41 31.19
N MET A 746 -1.27 16.67 31.03
CA MET A 746 -2.18 15.76 30.31
C MET A 746 -1.85 15.65 28.83
N GLY A 747 -1.62 16.75 28.12
CA GLY A 747 -1.21 16.72 26.71
C GLY A 747 0.12 15.99 26.48
N SER A 748 1.06 16.10 27.42
CA SER A 748 2.34 15.37 27.36
C SER A 748 2.18 13.88 27.70
N THR A 749 1.27 13.54 28.62
CA THR A 749 0.88 12.14 28.85
C THR A 749 0.25 11.54 27.60
N ILE A 750 -0.66 12.24 26.93
CA ILE A 750 -1.29 11.74 25.69
C ILE A 750 -0.21 11.55 24.61
N MET A 751 0.66 12.53 24.39
CA MET A 751 1.74 12.46 23.38
C MET A 751 2.72 11.30 23.57
N ALA A 752 2.92 10.83 24.80
CA ALA A 752 3.87 9.76 25.12
C ALA A 752 3.21 8.39 25.42
N TYR A 753 1.91 8.34 25.71
CA TYR A 753 1.24 7.13 26.26
C TYR A 753 -0.18 6.86 25.74
N ALA A 754 -0.77 7.70 24.89
CA ALA A 754 -2.04 7.40 24.25
C ALA A 754 -1.85 6.41 23.08
N PHE A 755 -2.91 5.64 22.80
CA PHE A 755 -3.01 4.76 21.64
C PHE A 755 -4.23 5.19 20.81
N ASP A 756 -4.16 5.03 19.49
CA ASP A 756 -5.35 5.03 18.63
C ASP A 756 -6.21 3.81 18.99
N LEU A 757 -7.44 4.01 19.46
CA LEU A 757 -8.30 2.91 19.95
C LEU A 757 -9.17 2.31 18.88
N GLU A 758 -8.84 2.53 17.61
CA GLU A 758 -9.59 1.99 16.49
C GLU A 758 -9.49 0.44 16.46
N LYS A 759 -10.19 -0.16 15.52
CA LYS A 759 -10.11 -1.62 15.31
C LYS A 759 -9.14 -1.85 14.14
N ASP A 760 -8.33 -2.90 14.22
CA ASP A 760 -7.23 -3.25 13.29
C ASP A 760 -7.65 -3.49 11.82
N GLU A 761 -8.85 -3.08 11.39
CA GLU A 761 -9.26 -3.05 9.99
C GLU A 761 -8.77 -1.79 9.25
N GLU A 762 -8.26 -0.77 9.95
CA GLU A 762 -7.89 0.55 9.39
C GLU A 762 -6.46 1.04 9.75
N ALA A 763 -5.68 0.29 10.54
CA ALA A 763 -4.37 0.74 11.08
C ALA A 763 -3.09 0.30 10.31
N GLU A 764 -3.16 -0.61 9.33
CA GLU A 764 -1.99 -1.19 8.63
C GLU A 764 -1.95 -0.88 7.11
N GLU A 765 -2.60 0.17 6.59
CA GLU A 765 -2.54 0.54 5.15
C GLU A 765 -1.69 1.77 4.80
N ASP A 766 -1.01 2.42 5.75
CA ASP A 766 -0.21 3.64 5.53
C ASP A 766 1.16 3.63 6.27
N GLU A 767 2.01 2.62 6.04
CA GLU A 767 3.49 2.80 6.10
C GLU A 767 4.02 3.03 4.68
N THR A 768 3.83 4.27 4.19
CA THR A 768 4.62 4.84 3.09
C THR A 768 5.00 6.27 3.46
N ASP A 769 6.17 6.39 4.08
CA ASP A 769 7.09 7.55 4.04
C ASP A 769 6.41 8.93 3.93
N GLY A 770 5.65 9.26 4.98
CA GLY A 770 4.93 10.53 5.11
C GLY A 770 5.05 11.07 6.53
N TRP A 771 5.28 12.38 6.65
CA TRP A 771 5.47 13.04 7.94
C TRP A 771 4.25 12.88 8.86
N VAL A 772 4.50 12.76 10.17
CA VAL A 772 3.48 13.10 11.17
C VAL A 772 3.44 14.62 11.33
N GLU A 773 2.79 15.23 10.36
CA GLU A 773 2.03 16.45 10.58
C GLU A 773 0.84 16.14 11.52
N ASP A 774 0.21 17.16 12.07
CA ASP A 774 -0.79 16.97 13.13
C ASP A 774 -2.03 16.26 12.58
N ARG A 775 -2.14 14.94 12.85
CA ARG A 775 -3.25 14.08 12.40
C ARG A 775 -4.58 14.74 12.72
N ASP A 776 -5.30 15.11 11.66
CA ASP A 776 -6.70 15.54 11.73
C ASP A 776 -7.47 14.69 12.76
N GLY A 777 -8.10 15.34 13.74
CA GLY A 777 -8.55 14.74 15.00
C GLY A 777 -9.72 13.74 14.87
N LYS A 778 -9.47 12.62 14.20
CA LYS A 778 -10.48 11.70 13.64
C LYS A 778 -10.39 10.29 14.24
N SER A 779 -9.19 9.84 14.60
CA SER A 779 -9.01 8.59 15.35
C SER A 779 -9.46 8.77 16.80
N LEU A 780 -10.11 7.73 17.35
CA LEU A 780 -10.50 7.71 18.75
C LEU A 780 -9.27 7.40 19.62
N MET A 781 -8.46 8.41 19.92
CA MET A 781 -7.35 8.26 20.87
C MET A 781 -7.84 7.96 22.30
N GLY A 782 -7.01 7.29 23.09
CA GLY A 782 -7.18 7.26 24.54
C GLY A 782 -6.07 6.55 25.30
N MET A 783 -6.14 6.68 26.62
CA MET A 783 -5.11 6.17 27.53
C MET A 783 -5.41 4.71 27.88
N VAL A 784 -4.49 3.80 27.50
CA VAL A 784 -4.65 2.34 27.64
C VAL A 784 -3.84 1.82 28.83
N PRO A 785 -4.45 1.62 30.01
CA PRO A 785 -3.71 1.24 31.20
C PRO A 785 -3.06 -0.14 31.03
N MET A 786 -1.82 -0.28 31.49
CA MET A 786 -0.97 -1.48 31.41
C MET A 786 -0.24 -1.66 30.08
N ALA A 787 -0.83 -1.30 28.94
CA ALA A 787 -0.09 -1.27 27.67
C ALA A 787 0.95 -0.14 27.68
N ASP A 788 0.60 0.99 28.28
CA ASP A 788 1.42 2.18 28.47
C ASP A 788 2.57 2.03 29.49
N ILE A 789 2.65 0.88 30.18
CA ILE A 789 3.76 0.52 31.08
C ILE A 789 4.85 -0.25 30.32
N LEU A 790 4.62 -0.62 29.05
CA LEU A 790 5.66 -1.17 28.18
C LEU A 790 6.54 -0.05 27.65
N ASN A 791 7.83 -0.09 28.00
CA ASN A 791 8.86 0.66 27.27
C ASN A 791 8.95 0.16 25.82
N ALA A 792 9.48 1.00 24.93
CA ALA A 792 9.75 0.63 23.55
C ALA A 792 11.20 0.92 23.14
N ASP A 793 11.66 0.20 22.13
CA ASP A 793 12.95 0.37 21.46
C ASP A 793 12.81 -0.16 20.02
N ALA A 794 13.80 0.11 19.15
CA ALA A 794 13.69 -0.26 17.74
C ALA A 794 13.69 -1.79 17.54
N GLU A 795 14.26 -2.56 18.47
CA GLU A 795 14.05 -4.00 18.58
C GLU A 795 13.12 -4.29 19.77
N PHE A 796 12.01 -4.97 19.48
CA PHE A 796 10.93 -5.24 20.42
C PHE A 796 10.66 -6.75 20.54
N ASN A 797 9.85 -7.17 21.50
CA ASN A 797 9.56 -8.59 21.71
C ASN A 797 8.09 -8.89 22.07
N ALA A 798 7.26 -7.85 22.20
CA ALA A 798 5.81 -7.95 22.33
C ALA A 798 5.07 -7.02 21.35
N HIS A 799 3.81 -7.33 21.08
CA HIS A 799 2.91 -6.57 20.20
C HIS A 799 1.51 -6.47 20.84
N VAL A 800 0.78 -5.40 20.51
CA VAL A 800 -0.56 -5.09 21.05
C VAL A 800 -1.63 -5.35 19.98
N ASN A 801 -2.47 -6.36 20.20
CA ASN A 801 -3.53 -6.78 19.28
C ASN A 801 -4.86 -6.14 19.70
N HIS A 802 -5.67 -5.58 18.79
CA HIS A 802 -6.95 -4.95 19.16
C HIS A 802 -8.14 -5.86 18.85
N GLU A 803 -8.72 -6.43 19.91
CA GLU A 803 -9.93 -7.24 19.84
C GLU A 803 -11.22 -6.37 19.91
N GLU A 804 -12.37 -7.01 19.71
CA GLU A 804 -13.68 -6.32 19.66
C GLU A 804 -14.09 -5.66 20.99
N GLU A 805 -13.73 -6.28 22.12
CA GLU A 805 -14.08 -5.85 23.50
C GLU A 805 -12.84 -5.59 24.38
N SER A 806 -11.64 -5.89 23.87
CA SER A 806 -10.36 -5.93 24.60
C SER A 806 -9.18 -5.54 23.72
N LEU A 807 -8.06 -5.17 24.31
CA LEU A 807 -6.73 -5.23 23.68
C LEU A 807 -5.95 -6.36 24.38
N SER A 808 -5.11 -7.10 23.67
CA SER A 808 -4.30 -8.18 24.24
C SER A 808 -2.85 -8.10 23.78
N VAL A 809 -1.91 -8.27 24.72
CA VAL A 809 -0.47 -8.17 24.43
C VAL A 809 0.14 -9.57 24.31
N THR A 810 0.86 -9.83 23.24
CA THR A 810 1.47 -11.15 22.94
C THR A 810 2.97 -11.05 22.71
N SER A 811 3.72 -12.06 23.15
CA SER A 811 5.15 -12.21 22.83
C SER A 811 5.37 -12.67 21.38
N LEU A 812 6.29 -12.02 20.67
CA LEU A 812 6.66 -12.34 19.28
C LEU A 812 7.70 -13.46 19.19
N ARG A 813 8.62 -13.50 20.16
CA ARG A 813 9.75 -14.44 20.26
C ARG A 813 9.81 -15.08 21.65
N PRO A 814 10.63 -16.13 21.87
CA PRO A 814 10.99 -16.54 23.21
C PRO A 814 11.59 -15.36 23.99
N ILE A 815 11.13 -15.13 25.22
CA ILE A 815 11.65 -14.11 26.14
C ILE A 815 12.19 -14.84 27.37
N LYS A 816 13.41 -14.52 27.80
CA LYS A 816 14.07 -15.18 28.95
C LYS A 816 13.67 -14.58 30.29
N ALA A 817 13.75 -15.39 31.34
CA ALA A 817 13.60 -14.91 32.71
C ALA A 817 14.54 -13.72 33.00
N GLY A 818 13.98 -12.60 33.44
CA GLY A 818 14.71 -11.35 33.70
C GLY A 818 14.80 -10.39 32.50
N GLU A 819 14.43 -10.79 31.29
CA GLU A 819 14.33 -9.87 30.15
C GLU A 819 13.10 -8.95 30.27
N GLU A 820 13.21 -7.78 29.64
CA GLU A 820 12.15 -6.77 29.58
C GLU A 820 11.18 -7.03 28.43
N ILE A 821 9.90 -6.79 28.67
CA ILE A 821 8.85 -6.81 27.67
C ILE A 821 8.84 -5.44 26.98
N LEU A 822 9.24 -5.41 25.71
CA LEU A 822 9.36 -4.20 24.91
C LEU A 822 8.29 -4.18 23.81
N ASN A 823 7.56 -3.06 23.73
CA ASN A 823 6.64 -2.74 22.66
C ASN A 823 7.37 -2.03 21.49
N TYR A 824 6.66 -1.79 20.39
CA TYR A 824 7.11 -0.94 19.28
C TYR A 824 6.32 0.36 19.24
N TYR A 825 6.99 1.49 18.99
CA TYR A 825 6.36 2.80 18.73
C TYR A 825 6.54 3.28 17.28
N GLY A 826 7.09 2.45 16.37
CA GLY A 826 7.36 2.82 14.98
C GLY A 826 8.82 3.23 14.68
N PRO A 827 9.16 3.46 13.40
CA PRO A 827 10.52 3.73 12.92
C PRO A 827 10.96 5.19 13.14
N HIS A 828 10.87 5.68 14.38
CA HIS A 828 11.14 7.09 14.69
C HIS A 828 12.64 7.43 14.80
N PRO A 829 13.13 8.56 14.27
CA PRO A 829 14.46 9.09 14.58
C PRO A 829 14.57 9.47 16.07
N ASN A 830 15.79 9.54 16.62
CA ASN A 830 15.97 10.00 18.00
C ASN A 830 15.46 11.43 18.24
N SER A 831 15.45 12.28 17.20
CA SER A 831 14.88 13.62 17.27
C SER A 831 13.38 13.59 17.61
N GLU A 832 12.62 12.73 16.94
CA GLU A 832 11.17 12.59 17.15
C GLU A 832 10.84 11.78 18.41
N LEU A 833 11.64 10.76 18.72
CA LEU A 833 11.53 9.98 19.96
C LEU A 833 11.71 10.88 21.19
N LEU A 834 12.64 11.83 21.12
CA LEU A 834 12.84 12.84 22.15
C LEU A 834 11.69 13.86 22.20
N ARG A 835 11.20 14.33 21.04
CA ARG A 835 10.07 15.27 20.93
C ARG A 835 8.81 14.74 21.62
N ARG A 836 8.39 13.51 21.28
CA ARG A 836 7.14 12.91 21.78
C ARG A 836 7.27 12.23 23.15
N TYR A 837 8.27 11.37 23.31
CA TYR A 837 8.36 10.44 24.44
C TYR A 837 9.42 10.84 25.48
N GLY A 838 10.27 11.83 25.19
CA GLY A 838 11.26 12.34 26.15
C GLY A 838 12.46 11.41 26.38
N TYR A 839 12.79 10.54 25.41
CA TYR A 839 13.98 9.68 25.45
C TYR A 839 14.62 9.47 24.08
N VAL A 840 15.82 8.86 24.08
CA VAL A 840 16.61 8.48 22.91
C VAL A 840 17.25 7.11 23.17
N THR A 841 17.64 6.39 22.11
CA THR A 841 18.27 5.06 22.21
C THR A 841 19.20 4.81 21.02
N GLU A 842 20.31 4.11 21.29
CA GLU A 842 21.32 3.78 20.28
C GLU A 842 20.71 2.99 19.10
N ARG A 843 19.70 2.13 19.34
CA ARG A 843 19.08 1.36 18.24
C ARG A 843 18.23 2.24 17.30
N HIS A 844 17.55 3.26 17.81
CA HIS A 844 16.80 4.21 16.97
C HIS A 844 17.72 5.09 16.11
N SER A 845 19.04 5.13 16.38
CA SER A 845 19.97 5.90 15.53
C SER A 845 20.04 5.40 14.09
N ARG A 846 19.54 4.18 13.81
CA ARG A 846 19.33 3.67 12.45
C ARG A 846 18.36 4.55 11.64
N TYR A 847 17.36 5.12 12.31
CA TYR A 847 16.31 5.97 11.73
C TYR A 847 16.62 7.47 11.83
N ASP A 848 17.77 7.90 12.38
CA ASP A 848 18.09 9.33 12.51
C ASP A 848 18.08 10.01 11.13
N VAL A 849 17.33 11.10 11.01
CA VAL A 849 17.16 11.90 9.78
C VAL A 849 17.80 13.28 9.90
N VAL A 850 18.07 13.95 8.76
CA VAL A 850 18.46 15.37 8.70
C VAL A 850 17.67 16.09 7.60
N GLU A 851 16.94 17.13 8.00
CA GLU A 851 16.23 18.01 7.07
C GLU A 851 17.20 18.89 6.27
N ILE A 852 17.00 18.93 4.95
CA ILE A 852 17.72 19.77 3.98
C ILE A 852 16.73 20.81 3.42
N PRO A 853 16.66 22.02 3.98
CA PRO A 853 15.82 23.08 3.43
C PRO A 853 16.34 23.57 2.08
N TRP A 854 15.43 23.93 1.18
CA TRP A 854 15.75 24.34 -0.19
C TRP A 854 16.57 25.64 -0.24
N ASP A 855 16.40 26.56 0.72
CA ASP A 855 17.20 27.80 0.84
C ASP A 855 18.72 27.54 0.89
N VAL A 856 19.13 26.44 1.53
CA VAL A 856 20.53 26.01 1.63
C VAL A 856 21.04 25.50 0.29
N VAL A 857 20.18 24.82 -0.48
CA VAL A 857 20.49 24.34 -1.83
C VAL A 857 20.63 25.52 -2.79
N GLU A 858 19.70 26.47 -2.77
CA GLU A 858 19.78 27.70 -3.56
C GLU A 858 21.02 28.52 -3.21
N SER A 859 21.35 28.65 -1.92
CA SER A 859 22.57 29.32 -1.46
C SER A 859 23.85 28.63 -1.96
N ALA A 860 23.87 27.29 -1.99
CA ALA A 860 24.97 26.51 -2.56
C ALA A 860 25.09 26.68 -4.09
N ILE A 861 23.98 26.72 -4.82
CA ILE A 861 23.93 27.03 -6.27
C ILE A 861 24.44 28.45 -6.54
N THR A 862 23.92 29.43 -5.81
CA THR A 862 24.30 30.86 -5.86
C THR A 862 25.80 31.01 -5.69
N THR A 863 26.36 30.37 -4.66
CA THR A 863 27.79 30.40 -4.31
C THR A 863 28.65 29.62 -5.32
N HIS A 864 28.10 28.59 -5.98
CA HIS A 864 28.82 27.85 -7.04
C HIS A 864 28.95 28.68 -8.32
N PHE A 865 27.87 29.31 -8.79
CA PHE A 865 27.83 29.96 -10.10
C PHE A 865 28.07 31.48 -10.07
N GLY A 866 27.95 32.14 -8.91
CA GLY A 866 28.04 33.60 -8.80
C GLY A 866 26.82 34.34 -9.35
N ILE A 867 25.64 33.71 -9.34
CA ILE A 867 24.40 34.28 -9.88
C ILE A 867 23.87 35.36 -8.91
N PRO A 868 23.46 36.55 -9.38
CA PRO A 868 22.79 37.55 -8.53
C PRO A 868 21.40 37.06 -8.07
N SER A 869 21.00 37.33 -6.82
CA SER A 869 19.71 36.89 -6.26
C SER A 869 18.53 37.28 -7.16
N THR A 870 18.51 38.51 -7.68
CA THR A 870 17.47 39.03 -8.60
C THR A 870 17.27 38.25 -9.91
N THR A 871 18.15 37.29 -10.20
CA THR A 871 18.07 36.35 -11.32
C THR A 871 17.54 34.99 -10.87
N LEU A 872 17.82 34.58 -9.63
CA LEU A 872 17.26 33.39 -8.97
C LEU A 872 15.80 33.63 -8.57
N ASP A 873 15.47 34.78 -7.98
CA ASP A 873 14.10 35.17 -7.61
C ASP A 873 13.15 35.03 -8.81
N LYS A 874 13.59 35.43 -10.01
CA LYS A 874 12.82 35.28 -11.25
C LYS A 874 12.74 33.85 -11.73
N LEU A 875 13.84 33.11 -11.64
CA LEU A 875 13.88 31.71 -12.05
C LEU A 875 13.02 30.83 -11.14
N ARG A 876 12.95 31.16 -9.84
CA ARG A 876 12.06 30.55 -8.87
C ARG A 876 10.61 30.76 -9.28
N ASN A 877 10.16 32.01 -9.44
CA ASN A 877 8.79 32.31 -9.89
C ASN A 877 8.47 31.66 -11.27
N GLU A 878 9.38 31.73 -12.25
CA GLU A 878 9.22 31.09 -13.58
C GLU A 878 9.19 29.55 -13.54
N LEU A 879 9.56 28.92 -12.41
CA LEU A 879 9.51 27.47 -12.21
C LEU A 879 8.37 27.06 -11.27
N GLU A 880 8.02 27.84 -10.25
CA GLU A 880 6.83 27.65 -9.41
C GLU A 880 5.52 27.84 -10.22
N GLU A 881 5.55 28.59 -11.33
CA GLU A 881 4.49 28.62 -12.35
C GLU A 881 4.46 27.38 -13.27
N GLU A 882 5.52 26.54 -13.32
CA GLU A 882 5.64 25.34 -14.19
C GLU A 882 5.53 23.99 -13.42
N GLU A 883 6.10 23.86 -12.21
CA GLU A 883 6.15 22.67 -11.34
C GLU A 883 5.98 23.13 -9.87
N GLU A 884 5.29 22.36 -9.01
CA GLU A 884 5.20 22.65 -7.56
C GLU A 884 6.53 22.28 -6.86
N PHE A 885 7.00 23.10 -5.92
CA PHE A 885 8.33 22.99 -5.31
C PHE A 885 8.25 22.60 -3.83
N GLU A 886 9.08 21.64 -3.43
CA GLU A 886 9.27 21.25 -2.03
C GLU A 886 10.31 22.17 -1.35
N ASP A 887 9.95 22.76 -0.21
CA ASP A 887 10.82 23.66 0.56
C ASP A 887 11.81 22.91 1.48
N THR A 888 11.65 21.61 1.75
CA THR A 888 12.53 20.80 2.62
C THR A 888 12.51 19.31 2.30
N PHE A 889 13.70 18.70 2.23
CA PHE A 889 13.92 17.29 1.88
C PHE A 889 14.50 16.49 3.05
N VAL A 890 14.28 15.17 3.08
CA VAL A 890 14.73 14.29 4.19
C VAL A 890 15.99 13.51 3.79
N LEU A 891 17.13 13.81 4.43
CA LEU A 891 18.29 12.92 4.39
C LEU A 891 18.11 11.82 5.45
N GLU A 892 18.23 10.55 5.05
CA GLU A 892 18.05 9.39 5.95
C GLU A 892 18.95 8.20 5.54
N ARG A 893 18.75 7.03 6.15
CA ARG A 893 19.45 5.78 5.82
C ARG A 893 18.45 4.74 5.35
N GLU A 894 18.84 3.87 4.42
CA GLU A 894 18.02 2.70 4.12
C GLU A 894 18.02 1.76 5.33
N THR A 895 16.84 1.60 5.91
CA THR A 895 16.58 0.76 7.07
C THR A 895 15.73 -0.42 6.67
N GLY A 896 16.37 -1.50 6.21
CA GLY A 896 15.67 -2.74 5.83
C GLY A 896 14.71 -3.24 6.91
N GLU A 897 13.62 -3.87 6.44
CA GLU A 897 12.42 -4.30 7.17
C GLU A 897 12.71 -4.96 8.53
N VAL A 898 11.82 -4.73 9.50
CA VAL A 898 11.82 -5.45 10.79
C VAL A 898 11.47 -6.92 10.52
N ASN A 899 12.23 -7.85 11.09
CA ASN A 899 11.85 -9.27 11.08
C ASN A 899 10.57 -9.48 11.93
N SER A 900 9.76 -10.50 11.60
CA SER A 900 8.52 -10.83 12.33
C SER A 900 8.70 -11.22 13.81
N ASP A 901 9.93 -11.25 14.32
CA ASP A 901 10.27 -11.49 15.72
C ASP A 901 10.66 -10.20 16.48
N GLY A 902 10.64 -9.04 15.81
CA GLY A 902 11.04 -7.74 16.36
C GLY A 902 12.55 -7.49 16.38
N THR A 903 13.32 -8.10 15.46
CA THR A 903 14.77 -7.88 15.26
C THR A 903 15.11 -7.31 13.90
N PHE A 904 16.36 -6.86 13.71
CA PHE A 904 16.87 -6.47 12.39
C PHE A 904 17.77 -7.53 11.75
N SER A 905 17.65 -7.66 10.43
CA SER A 905 18.47 -8.57 9.61
C SER A 905 19.86 -8.02 9.26
N GLY A 906 20.08 -6.71 9.41
CA GLY A 906 21.35 -6.04 9.10
C GLY A 906 21.44 -4.60 9.60
N PRO A 907 22.63 -3.97 9.50
CA PRO A 907 22.83 -2.55 9.82
C PRO A 907 22.13 -1.65 8.79
N ALA A 908 21.75 -0.44 9.19
CA ALA A 908 21.32 0.60 8.26
C ALA A 908 22.52 1.28 7.60
N ALA A 909 22.33 1.79 6.38
CA ALA A 909 23.38 2.45 5.61
C ALA A 909 22.82 3.59 4.75
N PHE A 910 23.66 4.56 4.41
CA PHE A 910 23.33 5.60 3.45
C PHE A 910 23.52 5.07 2.01
N GLU A 911 22.43 4.86 1.27
CA GLU A 911 22.47 4.38 -0.13
C GLU A 911 22.54 5.54 -1.16
N GLY A 912 21.94 6.70 -0.88
CA GLY A 912 21.95 7.83 -1.83
C GLY A 912 21.26 9.11 -1.35
N MET A 913 21.47 10.20 -2.10
CA MET A 913 20.74 11.46 -1.85
C MET A 913 19.26 11.32 -2.24
N PRO A 914 18.33 12.03 -1.57
CA PRO A 914 16.88 11.92 -1.84
C PRO A 914 16.50 12.17 -3.32
N GLU A 915 15.59 11.36 -3.86
CA GLU A 915 15.25 11.37 -5.31
C GLU A 915 14.50 12.64 -5.74
N ASP A 916 13.64 13.14 -4.86
CA ASP A 916 12.94 14.42 -4.87
C ASP A 916 13.91 15.61 -5.05
N LEU A 917 14.86 15.78 -4.11
CA LEU A 917 15.95 16.76 -4.14
C LEU A 917 16.80 16.61 -5.39
N GLN A 918 17.12 15.36 -5.78
CA GLN A 918 17.84 15.09 -7.02
C GLN A 918 17.06 15.53 -8.26
N GLN A 919 15.73 15.48 -8.26
CA GLN A 919 14.88 15.86 -9.38
C GLN A 919 14.59 17.37 -9.41
N GLN A 920 14.29 18.01 -8.27
CA GLN A 920 14.08 19.46 -8.16
C GLN A 920 15.36 20.23 -8.49
N LEU A 921 16.51 19.85 -7.91
CA LEU A 921 17.83 20.41 -8.26
C LEU A 921 18.14 20.27 -9.76
N LYS A 922 17.76 19.15 -10.36
CA LYS A 922 17.91 18.86 -11.78
C LYS A 922 16.92 19.63 -12.65
N THR A 923 15.71 19.97 -12.20
CA THR A 923 14.85 20.96 -12.87
C THR A 923 15.47 22.35 -12.78
N PHE A 924 15.83 22.81 -11.58
CA PHE A 924 16.39 24.14 -11.35
C PHE A 924 17.67 24.37 -12.16
N LEU A 925 18.57 23.38 -12.26
CA LEU A 925 19.76 23.44 -13.12
C LEU A 925 19.45 23.47 -14.63
N LYS A 926 18.32 22.92 -15.12
CA LYS A 926 17.84 23.20 -16.50
C LYS A 926 17.46 24.67 -16.63
N GLY A 927 16.78 25.21 -15.61
CA GLY A 927 16.39 26.61 -15.49
C GLY A 927 17.59 27.56 -15.55
N VAL A 928 18.61 27.33 -14.71
CA VAL A 928 19.88 28.07 -14.75
C VAL A 928 20.52 28.02 -16.15
N LYS A 929 20.42 26.88 -16.87
CA LYS A 929 20.87 26.78 -18.26
C LYS A 929 19.99 27.54 -19.27
N LYS A 930 18.67 27.72 -19.05
CA LYS A 930 17.82 28.63 -19.85
C LYS A 930 18.39 30.05 -19.79
N VAL A 931 18.80 30.51 -18.60
CA VAL A 931 19.21 31.90 -18.31
C VAL A 931 20.70 32.17 -18.61
N GLN A 932 21.59 31.24 -18.28
CA GLN A 932 23.05 31.38 -18.45
C GLN A 932 23.64 30.15 -19.18
N PRO A 933 23.54 30.08 -20.53
CA PRO A 933 23.91 28.88 -21.30
C PRO A 933 25.36 28.42 -21.14
N ASP A 934 26.30 29.35 -20.93
CA ASP A 934 27.73 29.07 -20.77
C ASP A 934 28.08 28.42 -19.42
N ALA A 935 27.19 28.49 -18.42
CA ALA A 935 27.45 27.94 -17.08
C ALA A 935 27.39 26.41 -17.03
N ILE A 936 26.56 25.78 -17.87
CA ILE A 936 26.33 24.33 -17.87
C ILE A 936 26.45 23.82 -19.32
N PRO A 937 27.66 23.55 -19.84
CA PRO A 937 27.86 23.27 -21.27
C PRO A 937 27.13 22.01 -21.77
N ASP A 938 27.25 20.90 -21.04
CA ASP A 938 26.80 19.57 -21.46
C ASP A 938 26.11 18.80 -20.32
N LYS A 939 25.75 17.52 -20.55
CA LYS A 939 25.06 16.68 -19.56
C LYS A 939 25.98 16.25 -18.42
N ARG A 940 27.21 15.80 -18.71
CA ARG A 940 28.15 15.25 -17.71
C ARG A 940 28.48 16.34 -16.69
N LYS A 941 28.77 17.55 -17.17
CA LYS A 941 29.02 18.71 -16.32
C LYS A 941 27.84 19.11 -15.44
N ARG A 942 26.59 18.97 -15.89
CA ARG A 942 25.43 19.18 -15.00
C ARG A 942 25.43 18.15 -13.86
N ASP A 943 25.72 16.89 -14.17
CA ASP A 943 25.67 15.81 -13.20
C ASP A 943 26.84 15.92 -12.20
N GLU A 944 28.05 16.32 -12.65
CA GLU A 944 29.19 16.74 -11.82
C GLU A 944 28.86 17.96 -10.91
N ILE A 945 28.19 18.98 -11.46
CA ILE A 945 27.75 20.17 -10.73
C ILE A 945 26.69 19.79 -9.68
N GLN A 946 25.78 18.88 -10.01
CA GLN A 946 24.72 18.43 -9.11
C GLN A 946 25.32 17.78 -7.84
N GLN A 947 26.27 16.86 -8.00
CA GLN A 947 27.05 16.30 -6.88
C GLN A 947 27.80 17.40 -6.10
N THR A 948 28.43 18.35 -6.80
CA THR A 948 29.18 19.45 -6.17
C THR A 948 28.29 20.41 -5.37
N VAL A 949 27.05 20.66 -5.83
CA VAL A 949 26.05 21.46 -5.10
C VAL A 949 25.59 20.69 -3.87
N GLN A 950 25.21 19.42 -4.01
CA GLN A 950 24.79 18.58 -2.89
C GLN A 950 25.85 18.51 -1.79
N ALA A 951 27.12 18.26 -2.15
CA ALA A 951 28.24 18.27 -1.21
C ALA A 951 28.37 19.61 -0.46
N LYS A 952 28.30 20.75 -1.17
CA LYS A 952 28.33 22.09 -0.56
C LYS A 952 27.13 22.37 0.35
N THR A 953 25.94 21.89 0.01
CA THR A 953 24.75 22.00 0.87
C THR A 953 24.99 21.25 2.19
N LEU A 954 25.45 20.00 2.13
CA LEU A 954 25.72 19.19 3.31
C LEU A 954 26.86 19.77 4.15
N GLU A 955 27.96 20.25 3.52
CA GLU A 955 29.02 20.99 4.21
C GLU A 955 28.46 22.23 4.93
N SER A 956 27.60 23.00 4.27
CA SER A 956 26.96 24.17 4.87
C SER A 956 26.10 23.79 6.09
N LEU A 957 25.33 22.70 6.01
CA LEU A 957 24.56 22.18 7.16
C LEU A 957 25.48 21.76 8.31
N VAL A 958 26.61 21.08 8.03
CA VAL A 958 27.61 20.74 9.06
C VAL A 958 28.16 21.99 9.75
N THR A 959 28.40 23.10 9.03
CA THR A 959 28.88 24.35 9.66
C THR A 959 27.88 25.03 10.61
N ARG A 960 26.58 24.67 10.56
CA ARG A 960 25.57 25.19 11.50
C ARG A 960 25.72 24.61 12.92
N TYR A 961 26.43 23.49 13.08
CA TYR A 961 26.69 22.88 14.39
C TYR A 961 27.98 23.43 15.02
N PRO A 962 27.93 24.11 16.18
CA PRO A 962 29.11 24.65 16.86
C PRO A 962 30.01 23.60 17.54
N THR A 963 29.69 22.30 17.48
CA THR A 963 30.55 21.21 17.96
C THR A 963 30.75 20.13 16.92
N SER A 964 31.94 19.54 16.86
CA SER A 964 32.25 18.39 16.02
C SER A 964 31.68 17.07 16.57
N ILE A 965 31.69 16.02 15.75
CA ILE A 965 31.39 14.63 16.14
C ILE A 965 32.29 14.20 17.33
N PHE A 966 33.58 14.49 17.27
CA PHE A 966 34.56 14.07 18.29
C PHE A 966 34.33 14.76 19.64
N GLU A 967 33.95 16.04 19.64
CA GLU A 967 33.64 16.78 20.87
C GLU A 967 32.36 16.26 21.52
N ASP A 968 31.34 15.91 20.75
CA ASP A 968 30.10 15.33 21.26
C ASP A 968 30.31 13.91 21.80
N GLU A 969 31.07 13.07 21.11
CA GLU A 969 31.51 11.78 21.65
C GLU A 969 32.33 11.92 22.96
N LEU A 970 33.06 13.02 23.14
CA LEU A 970 33.79 13.32 24.37
C LEU A 970 32.86 13.86 25.47
N LEU A 971 31.80 14.60 25.11
CA LEU A 971 30.74 15.02 26.04
C LEU A 971 29.96 13.81 26.58
N LEU A 972 29.57 12.86 25.73
CA LEU A 972 28.83 11.66 26.16
C LEU A 972 29.62 10.79 27.14
N LYS A 973 30.96 10.79 27.05
CA LYS A 973 31.87 10.09 27.97
C LYS A 973 32.01 10.76 29.35
N LYS A 974 31.46 11.97 29.55
CA LYS A 974 31.36 12.61 30.87
C LYS A 974 30.27 11.95 31.72
N LYS A 975 30.57 11.71 33.01
CA LYS A 975 29.62 11.10 33.97
C LYS A 975 28.69 12.12 34.64
N ASP A 976 29.06 13.39 34.56
CA ASP A 976 28.41 14.57 35.14
C ASP A 976 27.48 15.30 34.14
N LEU A 977 27.37 14.81 32.89
CA LEU A 977 26.42 15.34 31.90
C LEU A 977 24.98 14.95 32.28
N GLY A 978 24.15 15.94 32.60
CA GLY A 978 22.73 15.74 32.96
C GLY A 978 21.89 15.13 31.84
N ARG A 979 20.78 14.47 32.21
CA ARG A 979 19.97 13.65 31.28
C ARG A 979 19.57 14.38 30.00
N ARG A 980 18.91 15.53 30.09
CA ARG A 980 18.46 16.32 28.93
C ARG A 980 19.62 16.75 28.02
N ALA A 981 20.70 17.24 28.62
CA ALA A 981 21.94 17.59 27.93
C ALA A 981 22.56 16.39 27.18
N ARG A 982 22.51 15.19 27.77
CA ARG A 982 22.93 13.94 27.12
C ARG A 982 22.09 13.61 25.89
N MET A 983 20.76 13.63 26.03
CA MET A 983 19.85 13.31 24.93
C MET A 983 19.98 14.30 23.77
N ALA A 984 20.17 15.60 24.07
CA ALA A 984 20.45 16.62 23.06
C ALA A 984 21.79 16.42 22.32
N VAL A 985 22.82 15.91 23.02
CA VAL A 985 24.11 15.53 22.40
C VAL A 985 23.97 14.26 21.55
N GLU A 986 23.16 13.29 21.97
CA GLU A 986 22.91 12.06 21.22
C GLU A 986 22.17 12.32 19.90
N VAL A 987 21.09 13.13 19.90
CA VAL A 987 20.37 13.53 18.65
C VAL A 987 21.32 14.20 17.66
N ARG A 988 21.98 15.30 18.05
CA ARG A 988 22.84 16.07 17.14
C ARG A 988 24.09 15.31 16.69
N LEU A 989 24.51 14.29 17.45
CA LEU A 989 25.58 13.37 17.05
C LEU A 989 25.11 12.40 15.96
N GLY A 990 23.86 11.93 16.03
CA GLY A 990 23.21 11.15 14.97
C GLY A 990 23.11 11.94 13.66
N GLU A 991 22.54 13.15 13.74
CA GLU A 991 22.43 14.11 12.63
C GLU A 991 23.79 14.35 11.94
N LYS A 992 24.83 14.67 12.72
CA LYS A 992 26.18 14.92 12.19
C LYS A 992 26.86 13.67 11.63
N LYS A 993 26.56 12.47 12.13
CA LYS A 993 27.06 11.22 11.55
C LYS A 993 26.46 11.00 10.17
N LEU A 994 25.14 11.15 10.02
CA LEU A 994 24.47 11.00 8.73
C LEU A 994 24.95 12.01 7.69
N LEU A 995 25.05 13.30 8.05
CA LEU A 995 25.64 14.32 7.17
C LEU A 995 27.04 13.92 6.68
N ARG A 996 27.87 13.34 7.56
CA ARG A 996 29.21 12.87 7.21
C ARG A 996 29.19 11.63 6.31
N GLU A 997 28.27 10.69 6.54
CA GLU A 997 28.08 9.51 5.70
C GLU A 997 27.72 9.92 4.27
N ALA A 998 26.76 10.84 4.10
CA ALA A 998 26.35 11.38 2.80
C ALA A 998 27.48 12.17 2.08
N ILE A 999 28.21 13.04 2.79
CA ILE A 999 29.39 13.73 2.22
C ILE A 999 30.46 12.72 1.79
N THR A 1000 30.65 11.62 2.53
CA THR A 1000 31.63 10.59 2.18
C THR A 1000 31.22 9.84 0.91
N ALA A 1001 29.94 9.46 0.79
CA ALA A 1001 29.40 8.78 -0.38
C ALA A 1001 29.54 9.62 -1.67
N LEU A 1002 29.13 10.90 -1.63
CA LEU A 1002 29.30 11.86 -2.72
C LEU A 1002 30.77 12.08 -3.12
N SER A 1003 31.70 11.91 -2.17
CA SER A 1003 33.14 12.01 -2.44
C SER A 1003 33.71 10.76 -3.11
N SER A 1004 33.19 9.56 -2.79
CA SER A 1004 33.74 8.30 -3.30
C SER A 1004 33.41 7.99 -4.76
N ASP A 1005 32.25 8.42 -5.27
CA ASP A 1005 31.86 8.18 -6.67
C ASP A 1005 32.76 8.90 -7.69
N GLY A 1006 33.37 10.03 -7.30
CA GLY A 1006 34.22 10.84 -8.19
C GLY A 1006 35.51 10.15 -8.66
N ASP A 1007 36.07 9.22 -7.88
CA ASP A 1007 37.33 8.53 -8.23
C ASP A 1007 37.13 7.31 -9.16
N VAL A 1008 35.89 6.82 -9.32
CA VAL A 1008 35.63 5.53 -10.00
C VAL A 1008 35.71 5.63 -11.52
N GLU A 1009 35.44 6.79 -12.13
CA GLU A 1009 35.52 6.97 -13.59
C GLU A 1009 36.95 7.20 -14.15
N MET A 1010 37.97 7.45 -13.32
CA MET A 1010 39.31 7.82 -13.81
C MET A 1010 40.28 6.65 -14.12
N THR A 1011 39.82 5.40 -14.12
CA THR A 1011 40.70 4.24 -14.41
C THR A 1011 40.18 3.27 -15.46
N LEU A 1012 40.00 3.71 -16.73
CA LEU A 1012 39.95 2.78 -17.87
C LEU A 1012 40.18 3.39 -19.28
N ASP A 1013 41.06 4.38 -19.46
CA ASP A 1013 41.34 4.92 -20.81
C ASP A 1013 42.79 5.44 -21.03
N GLU A 1014 43.79 4.54 -21.04
CA GLU A 1014 45.15 4.87 -21.52
C GLU A 1014 45.94 3.66 -22.09
N GLU A 1015 45.52 3.11 -23.25
CA GLU A 1015 46.40 2.26 -24.07
C GLU A 1015 47.20 3.09 -25.09
N SER A 1016 48.51 3.28 -24.86
CA SER A 1016 49.45 3.64 -25.94
C SER A 1016 50.82 2.97 -25.82
N GLY A 1017 51.01 1.88 -26.56
CA GLY A 1017 52.28 1.13 -26.58
C GLY A 1017 53.39 1.85 -27.37
N PRO A 1018 54.62 1.99 -26.83
CA PRO A 1018 55.69 2.75 -27.48
C PRO A 1018 56.33 2.00 -28.67
N SER A 1019 56.26 2.61 -29.85
CA SER A 1019 56.92 2.11 -31.06
C SER A 1019 58.45 2.24 -30.98
N LYS A 1020 59.17 1.16 -31.32
CA LYS A 1020 60.65 1.12 -31.27
C LYS A 1020 61.30 1.78 -32.48
N ARG A 1021 62.14 2.80 -32.26
CA ARG A 1021 63.37 2.98 -33.06
C ARG A 1021 64.53 3.57 -32.27
N ALA A 1022 65.74 3.14 -32.61
CA ALA A 1022 66.85 3.08 -31.67
C ALA A 1022 67.97 4.11 -31.94
N LYS A 1023 68.75 4.36 -30.87
CA LYS A 1023 70.16 4.83 -30.87
C LYS A 1023 70.49 6.13 -31.61
N ARG A 1024 70.99 7.10 -30.84
CA ARG A 1024 72.46 7.26 -30.73
C ARG A 1024 72.89 7.95 -29.43
N SER A 1025 74.17 7.81 -29.13
CA SER A 1025 74.89 8.37 -27.99
C SER A 1025 75.17 9.86 -28.14
N GLY A 1026 75.08 10.58 -27.03
CA GLY A 1026 75.63 11.92 -26.80
C GLY A 1026 75.87 12.06 -25.30
#